data_AF-A0A8D3DPU8-F1
#
_entry.id   AF-A0A8D3DPU8-F1
#
_cell.length_a   1.000
_cell.length_b   1.000
_cell.length_c   1.000
_cell.angle_alpha   90.00
_cell.angle_beta   90.00
_cell.angle_gamma   90.00
#
_symmetry.space_group_name_H-M   'P 1'
#
loop_
_entity.id
_entity.type
_entity.pdbx_description
1 polymer ?
#
loop_
_entity_poly.entity_id
_entity_poly.type
_entity_poly.pdbx_seq_one_letter_code
_entity_poly.pdbx_strand_id
1 'polypeptide(L)'
;MEEDDELHAVLAELAGDESADRLRREYEKLADALRKSRDNERRLMSKCRELNAEVVSSSTRVAAALKLSQDDEATIASLKRELDKAWKMVDAAHEKEKRDKEAIKNLKEEVANLTNVTEQQTGSSVEQEHRDLLRTNEELTTERDRLLTTAEGLREQLSEATVARQEAEARRQSADESISQLQQELQVQQNEISREMRLKEKLDKEVKQLHVDMEAKVMDVKALNAQGQKSKEEQLRLEQQLKELKVVNERVAKELEQLQGKNTRLQQETEQLSSVREHLALENQQSANQLKMREEEVTQMRQEIAKQTKMREAIQKRFHQIEDQKADVDVQRETLKAQIAGLEKDLESSQKQVEADKKAIDELVRERGILNKNMIKTAQSTEKQQNLVKLLEQDKKTLEHEISGYRQEAQKQRKIIQQLEKERDRYINETSSLMQKVQQRMTEVEVREMEIFDWKKKVTEAECKLKQQENLLESVVAERNLYSKNLIEAQEEIAETKRRMKTVNNQVTRLRDEITGKELALAKDQQEHRRLEKENESLKGELQFLKMQLEETKQRVDSQKAEQQKLQKIIADADAEQIQQKKQLDQVIRERDSLGKQLLRRNDERALLFEKIRIQQSVLSKGDFHYNQRVEDMRLLKLEIKRLRRKKSILDKAVPNAEELRQELFHLQRELLRERTRNSVLEEQLKPINIHRWRRLEGSDPGRYELIQKIQSLQRRLIAKTQELEEHELLLQEKEKLYVELKHILARQPGPEAAEQLQQCQWTVRERTKKLKVLVAELRMLDSKMNEYKSENQRLANELANIKKKYLSQKKLHSEQRTRLRGEQLEPLPQLSSRPHFTGGGFKIDSPGRR
;
A
#
# COMPACT_ATOMS: atom_id res chain seq x y z
N MET A 1 17.55 -57.89 23.76
CA MET A 1 17.71 -58.10 22.30
C MET A 1 17.46 -59.57 21.98
N GLU A 2 17.79 -60.45 22.92
CA GLU A 2 17.61 -61.91 22.88
C GLU A 2 16.32 -62.38 22.17
N GLU A 3 15.15 -61.80 22.48
CA GLU A 3 13.87 -62.21 21.86
C GLU A 3 13.78 -62.01 20.33
N ASP A 4 14.46 -60.99 19.76
CA ASP A 4 14.48 -60.81 18.30
C ASP A 4 15.36 -61.89 17.65
N ASP A 5 16.41 -62.36 18.34
CA ASP A 5 17.31 -63.42 17.87
C ASP A 5 16.62 -64.81 17.94
N GLU A 6 15.86 -65.09 19.00
CA GLU A 6 15.01 -66.29 19.13
C GLU A 6 13.99 -66.40 17.99
N LEU A 7 13.35 -65.29 17.62
CA LEU A 7 12.42 -65.23 16.48
C LEU A 7 13.09 -65.59 15.14
N HIS A 8 14.36 -65.22 14.95
CA HIS A 8 15.10 -65.59 13.73
C HIS A 8 15.58 -67.05 13.77
N ALA A 9 15.87 -67.60 14.96
CA ALA A 9 16.20 -69.03 15.11
C ALA A 9 15.01 -69.94 14.75
N VAL A 10 13.81 -69.66 15.27
CA VAL A 10 12.60 -70.44 14.95
C VAL A 10 12.27 -70.37 13.45
N LEU A 11 12.48 -69.22 12.81
CA LEU A 11 12.30 -69.08 11.35
C LEU A 11 13.36 -69.83 10.53
N ALA A 12 14.55 -70.06 11.06
CA ALA A 12 15.59 -70.87 10.43
C ALA A 12 15.31 -72.38 10.58
N GLU A 13 14.80 -72.83 11.73
CA GLU A 13 14.37 -74.23 11.92
C GLU A 13 13.18 -74.59 11.03
N LEU A 14 12.18 -73.70 10.94
CA LEU A 14 11.00 -73.85 10.06
C LEU A 14 11.34 -73.73 8.55
N ALA A 15 12.60 -73.47 8.18
CA ALA A 15 13.04 -73.44 6.78
C ALA A 15 13.46 -74.81 6.23
N GLY A 16 13.60 -75.85 7.08
CA GLY A 16 14.10 -77.17 6.70
C GLY A 16 13.06 -78.20 6.26
N ASP A 17 11.76 -77.92 6.40
CA ASP A 17 10.67 -78.88 6.17
C ASP A 17 9.59 -78.27 5.24
N GLU A 18 9.44 -78.82 4.03
CA GLU A 18 8.48 -78.36 3.03
C GLU A 18 7.02 -78.45 3.51
N SER A 19 6.70 -79.35 4.45
CA SER A 19 5.35 -79.47 5.02
C SER A 19 5.02 -78.31 5.98
N ALA A 20 6.04 -77.69 6.57
CA ALA A 20 5.91 -76.58 7.51
C ALA A 20 5.87 -75.20 6.83
N ASP A 21 6.17 -75.09 5.53
CA ASP A 21 6.34 -73.79 4.86
C ASP A 21 5.09 -72.89 4.89
N ARG A 22 3.89 -73.49 4.99
CA ARG A 22 2.64 -72.74 5.22
C ARG A 22 2.56 -72.14 6.63
N LEU A 23 3.02 -72.86 7.66
CA LEU A 23 3.13 -72.34 9.03
C LEU A 23 4.20 -71.26 9.11
N ARG A 24 5.36 -71.50 8.48
CA ARG A 24 6.45 -70.52 8.36
C ARG A 24 5.94 -69.18 7.82
N ARG A 25 5.21 -69.17 6.70
CA ARG A 25 4.69 -67.91 6.10
C ARG A 25 3.68 -67.17 6.98
N GLU A 26 2.90 -67.86 7.83
CA GLU A 26 2.04 -67.17 8.81
C GLU A 26 2.83 -66.71 10.05
N TYR A 27 3.88 -67.45 10.44
CA TYR A 27 4.80 -67.07 11.52
C TYR A 27 5.66 -65.85 11.14
N GLU A 28 6.14 -65.78 9.89
CA GLU A 28 6.83 -64.61 9.34
C GLU A 28 5.91 -63.37 9.39
N LYS A 29 4.64 -63.47 8.98
CA LYS A 29 3.67 -62.37 9.13
C LYS A 29 3.43 -61.97 10.58
N LEU A 30 3.36 -62.92 11.51
CA LEU A 30 3.18 -62.67 12.94
C LEU A 30 4.41 -61.98 13.55
N ALA A 31 5.62 -62.43 13.22
CA ALA A 31 6.87 -61.79 13.62
C ALA A 31 6.97 -60.36 13.07
N ASP A 32 6.62 -60.16 11.80
CA ASP A 32 6.67 -58.86 11.14
C ASP A 32 5.58 -57.90 11.67
N ALA A 33 4.41 -58.42 12.07
CA ALA A 33 3.37 -57.66 12.77
C ALA A 33 3.78 -57.31 14.21
N LEU A 34 4.38 -58.24 14.95
CA LEU A 34 4.90 -58.02 16.31
C LEU A 34 6.02 -56.99 16.31
N ARG A 35 6.94 -57.05 15.33
CA ARG A 35 8.02 -56.07 15.14
C ARG A 35 7.47 -54.68 14.85
N LYS A 36 6.50 -54.55 13.94
CA LYS A 36 5.79 -53.29 13.66
C LYS A 36 5.03 -52.76 14.88
N SER A 37 4.44 -53.65 15.68
CA SER A 37 3.79 -53.29 16.96
C SER A 37 4.81 -52.74 17.95
N ARG A 38 5.95 -53.42 18.14
CA ARG A 38 7.04 -53.00 19.04
C ARG A 38 7.70 -51.69 18.59
N ASP A 39 7.87 -51.45 17.29
CA ASP A 39 8.39 -50.17 16.81
C ASP A 39 7.37 -49.02 16.94
N ASN A 40 6.08 -49.29 16.80
CA ASN A 40 5.04 -48.31 17.13
C ASN A 40 4.94 -48.05 18.64
N GLU A 41 5.10 -49.07 19.48
CA GLU A 41 5.20 -48.94 20.94
C GLU A 41 6.42 -48.11 21.37
N ARG A 42 7.60 -48.37 20.80
CA ARG A 42 8.82 -47.55 21.00
C ARG A 42 8.58 -46.08 20.62
N ARG A 43 7.91 -45.82 19.50
CA ARG A 43 7.53 -44.46 19.06
C ARG A 43 6.54 -43.80 20.01
N LEU A 44 5.49 -44.52 20.43
CA LEU A 44 4.52 -44.02 21.42
C LEU A 44 5.20 -43.74 22.76
N MET A 45 6.11 -44.58 23.22
CA MET A 45 6.88 -44.37 24.45
C MET A 45 7.84 -43.17 24.36
N SER A 46 8.43 -42.89 23.18
CA SER A 46 9.13 -41.62 22.94
C SER A 46 8.17 -40.44 23.04
N LYS A 47 7.03 -40.51 22.34
CA LYS A 47 6.02 -39.44 22.32
C LYS A 47 5.45 -39.16 23.72
N CYS A 48 5.22 -40.18 24.53
CA CYS A 48 4.82 -40.03 25.93
C CYS A 48 5.91 -39.39 26.80
N ARG A 49 7.20 -39.68 26.56
CA ARG A 49 8.31 -39.02 27.27
C ARG A 49 8.45 -37.55 26.86
N GLU A 50 8.33 -37.25 25.57
CA GLU A 50 8.29 -35.87 25.03
C GLU A 50 7.13 -35.08 25.64
N LEU A 51 5.91 -35.60 25.56
CA LEU A 51 4.70 -34.95 26.12
C LEU A 51 4.78 -34.79 27.64
N ASN A 52 5.35 -35.76 28.38
CA ASN A 52 5.52 -35.62 29.82
C ASN A 52 6.57 -34.54 30.19
N ALA A 53 7.64 -34.40 29.40
CA ALA A 53 8.60 -33.30 29.55
C ALA A 53 7.96 -31.94 29.23
N GLU A 54 7.10 -31.86 28.20
CA GLU A 54 6.31 -30.67 27.88
C GLU A 54 5.30 -30.33 29.01
N VAL A 55 4.63 -31.32 29.60
CA VAL A 55 3.73 -31.15 30.75
C VAL A 55 4.47 -30.66 31.99
N VAL A 56 5.66 -31.18 32.30
CA VAL A 56 6.50 -30.65 33.39
C VAL A 56 6.97 -29.22 33.08
N SER A 57 7.29 -28.92 31.82
CA SER A 57 7.63 -27.57 31.35
C SER A 57 6.44 -26.60 31.43
N SER A 58 5.20 -27.04 31.20
CA SER A 58 4.02 -26.21 31.40
C SER A 58 3.69 -26.04 32.87
N SER A 59 3.80 -27.10 33.68
CA SER A 59 3.54 -27.08 35.13
C SER A 59 4.45 -26.10 35.86
N THR A 60 5.74 -26.09 35.53
CA THR A 60 6.71 -25.12 36.08
C THR A 60 6.42 -23.69 35.65
N ARG A 61 5.99 -23.45 34.41
CA ARG A 61 5.53 -22.12 33.94
C ARG A 61 4.24 -21.68 34.62
N VAL A 62 3.27 -22.57 34.83
CA VAL A 62 2.01 -22.30 35.56
C VAL A 62 2.30 -21.99 37.03
N ALA A 63 3.20 -22.72 37.69
CA ALA A 63 3.62 -22.44 39.06
C ALA A 63 4.29 -21.06 39.20
N ALA A 64 5.11 -20.65 38.23
CA ALA A 64 5.69 -19.31 38.19
C ALA A 64 4.62 -18.21 37.99
N ALA A 65 3.65 -18.42 37.10
CA ALA A 65 2.55 -17.49 36.86
C ALA A 65 1.61 -17.37 38.08
N LEU A 66 1.30 -18.48 38.75
CA LEU A 66 0.52 -18.49 40.00
C LEU A 66 1.24 -17.73 41.11
N LYS A 67 2.57 -17.86 41.22
CA LYS A 67 3.34 -17.12 42.22
C LYS A 67 3.32 -15.61 41.96
N LEU A 68 3.52 -15.18 40.71
CA LEU A 68 3.37 -13.77 40.33
C LEU A 68 1.97 -13.24 40.67
N SER A 69 0.91 -14.02 40.38
CA SER A 69 -0.47 -13.64 40.75
C SER A 69 -0.70 -13.52 42.26
N GLN A 70 0.05 -14.25 43.10
CA GLN A 70 -0.01 -14.14 44.56
C GLN A 70 0.76 -12.92 45.07
N ASP A 71 1.91 -12.60 44.46
CA ASP A 71 2.67 -11.38 44.75
C ASP A 71 1.88 -10.12 44.32
N ASP A 72 1.17 -10.17 43.19
CA ASP A 72 0.22 -9.15 42.73
C ASP A 72 -0.99 -9.01 43.68
N GLU A 73 -1.59 -10.11 44.13
CA GLU A 73 -2.69 -10.06 45.10
C GLU A 73 -2.26 -9.49 46.46
N ALA A 74 -1.02 -9.77 46.89
CA ALA A 74 -0.43 -9.21 48.10
C ALA A 74 -0.20 -7.68 48.00
N THR A 75 0.24 -7.17 46.84
CA THR A 75 0.41 -5.73 46.61
C THR A 75 -0.92 -5.00 46.41
N ILE A 76 -1.91 -5.63 45.78
CA ILE A 76 -3.30 -5.13 45.76
C ILE A 76 -3.85 -5.04 47.20
N ALA A 77 -3.51 -6.01 48.06
CA ALA A 77 -3.93 -6.01 49.46
C ALA A 77 -3.18 -4.98 50.33
N SER A 78 -1.97 -4.52 49.99
CA SER A 78 -1.35 -3.38 50.67
C SER A 78 -1.98 -2.06 50.21
N LEU A 79 -2.13 -1.86 48.90
CA LEU A 79 -2.74 -0.65 48.33
C LEU A 79 -4.19 -0.42 48.80
N LYS A 80 -5.00 -1.48 48.95
CA LYS A 80 -6.35 -1.38 49.56
C LYS A 80 -6.30 -0.88 51.00
N ARG A 81 -5.35 -1.34 51.82
CA ARG A 81 -5.18 -0.86 53.21
C ARG A 81 -4.69 0.58 53.29
N GLU A 82 -4.00 1.08 52.27
CA GLU A 82 -3.62 2.49 52.17
C GLU A 82 -4.80 3.37 51.72
N LEU A 83 -5.63 2.87 50.80
CA LEU A 83 -6.90 3.50 50.42
C LEU A 83 -7.86 3.62 51.62
N ASP A 84 -8.02 2.56 52.42
CA ASP A 84 -8.85 2.57 53.64
C ASP A 84 -8.34 3.57 54.69
N LYS A 85 -7.02 3.78 54.78
CA LYS A 85 -6.43 4.81 55.65
C LYS A 85 -6.73 6.22 55.12
N ALA A 86 -6.63 6.43 53.80
CA ALA A 86 -6.95 7.71 53.18
C ALA A 86 -8.42 8.08 53.38
N TRP A 87 -9.36 7.15 53.17
CA TRP A 87 -10.78 7.36 53.43
C TRP A 87 -11.05 7.74 54.89
N LYS A 88 -10.50 7.01 55.86
CA LYS A 88 -10.67 7.34 57.29
C LYS A 88 -10.11 8.71 57.68
N MET A 89 -9.12 9.24 56.96
CA MET A 89 -8.64 10.62 57.15
C MET A 89 -9.62 11.66 56.56
N VAL A 90 -10.31 11.35 55.47
CA VAL A 90 -11.37 12.20 54.90
C VAL A 90 -12.61 12.21 55.81
N ASP A 91 -13.05 11.05 56.29
CA ASP A 91 -14.19 10.93 57.22
C ASP A 91 -13.92 11.74 58.51
N ALA A 92 -12.71 11.62 59.06
CA ALA A 92 -12.29 12.38 60.24
C ALA A 92 -12.24 13.90 59.99
N ALA A 93 -11.95 14.34 58.76
CA ALA A 93 -11.97 15.76 58.38
C ALA A 93 -13.41 16.30 58.29
N HIS A 94 -14.34 15.57 57.66
CA HIS A 94 -15.76 15.98 57.60
C HIS A 94 -16.43 15.96 58.98
N GLU A 95 -16.14 14.97 59.83
CA GLU A 95 -16.63 14.95 61.22
C GLU A 95 -16.07 16.12 62.05
N LYS A 96 -14.87 16.63 61.74
CA LYS A 96 -14.36 17.86 62.36
C LYS A 96 -15.12 19.09 61.84
N GLU A 97 -15.23 19.25 60.52
CA GLU A 97 -15.96 20.34 59.86
C GLU A 97 -17.41 20.48 60.36
N LYS A 98 -18.07 19.35 60.63
CA LYS A 98 -19.43 19.30 61.18
C LYS A 98 -19.51 19.86 62.61
N ARG A 99 -18.58 19.50 63.49
CA ARG A 99 -18.51 20.06 64.86
C ARG A 99 -18.22 21.56 64.84
N ASP A 100 -17.34 22.00 63.94
CA ASP A 100 -17.03 23.43 63.78
C ASP A 100 -18.28 24.22 63.32
N LYS A 101 -19.12 23.64 62.45
CA LYS A 101 -20.42 24.22 62.04
C LYS A 101 -21.46 24.25 63.17
N GLU A 102 -21.53 23.20 63.99
CA GLU A 102 -22.43 23.12 65.15
C GLU A 102 -22.05 24.17 66.23
N ALA A 103 -20.76 24.36 66.50
CA ALA A 103 -20.27 25.40 67.40
C ALA A 103 -20.62 26.83 66.93
N ILE A 104 -20.51 27.11 65.62
CA ILE A 104 -20.89 28.40 65.02
C ILE A 104 -22.40 28.69 65.15
N LYS A 105 -23.26 27.66 65.25
CA LYS A 105 -24.71 27.86 65.48
C LYS A 105 -24.98 28.33 66.91
N ASN A 106 -24.43 27.63 67.90
CA ASN A 106 -24.71 27.91 69.32
C ASN A 106 -24.29 29.34 69.70
N LEU A 107 -23.12 29.79 69.25
CA LEU A 107 -22.61 31.15 69.47
C LEU A 107 -23.50 32.27 68.88
N LYS A 108 -24.43 31.95 67.97
CA LYS A 108 -25.42 32.93 67.45
C LYS A 108 -26.71 32.97 68.27
N GLU A 109 -27.07 31.87 68.91
CA GLU A 109 -28.26 31.79 69.77
C GLU A 109 -28.01 32.47 71.13
N GLU A 110 -26.78 32.44 71.64
CA GLU A 110 -26.37 33.18 72.85
C GLU A 110 -26.41 34.71 72.66
N VAL A 111 -25.97 35.23 71.51
CA VAL A 111 -26.00 36.67 71.20
C VAL A 111 -27.43 37.22 71.14
N ALA A 112 -28.38 36.45 70.57
CA ALA A 112 -29.78 36.86 70.49
C ALA A 112 -30.43 36.98 71.89
N ASN A 113 -30.12 36.06 72.80
CA ASN A 113 -30.72 36.04 74.14
C ASN A 113 -30.22 37.19 75.04
N LEU A 114 -28.98 37.68 74.83
CA LEU A 114 -28.43 38.80 75.60
C LEU A 114 -28.98 40.18 75.19
N THR A 115 -29.74 40.27 74.09
CA THR A 115 -30.27 41.56 73.58
C THR A 115 -31.67 41.91 74.14
N ASN A 116 -32.33 40.99 74.85
CA ASN A 116 -33.75 41.11 75.24
C ASN A 116 -33.99 41.42 76.74
N VAL A 117 -32.98 41.83 77.51
CA VAL A 117 -33.06 41.92 79.00
C VAL A 117 -32.88 43.35 79.54
N THR A 118 -32.73 44.36 78.67
CA THR A 118 -32.37 45.73 79.07
C THR A 118 -33.35 46.80 78.57
N GLU A 119 -34.48 46.98 79.28
CA GLU A 119 -35.19 48.27 79.53
C GLU A 119 -36.43 48.06 80.46
N GLN A 120 -36.90 49.10 81.18
CA GLN A 120 -37.68 48.98 82.46
C GLN A 120 -38.89 49.97 82.62
N GLN A 121 -39.30 50.37 83.85
CA GLN A 121 -40.60 51.01 84.23
C GLN A 121 -40.44 52.44 84.82
N THR A 122 -41.41 53.24 85.38
CA THR A 122 -42.76 53.02 85.99
C THR A 122 -43.60 54.35 86.04
N GLY A 123 -44.89 54.33 86.46
CA GLY A 123 -45.75 55.51 86.77
C GLY A 123 -45.84 55.88 88.28
N SER A 124 -46.82 56.64 88.82
CA SER A 124 -48.06 57.30 88.32
C SER A 124 -48.68 58.29 89.38
N SER A 125 -49.59 59.22 89.00
CA SER A 125 -50.28 60.21 89.89
C SER A 125 -51.56 60.80 89.19
N VAL A 126 -52.45 61.72 89.63
CA VAL A 126 -52.53 62.78 90.70
C VAL A 126 -54.02 63.05 91.09
N GLU A 127 -54.34 63.57 92.30
CA GLU A 127 -55.66 64.13 92.74
C GLU A 127 -55.49 64.97 94.07
N GLN A 128 -56.38 65.82 94.64
CA GLN A 128 -57.74 66.36 94.33
C GLN A 128 -57.94 67.79 94.98
N GLU A 129 -59.11 68.13 95.57
CA GLU A 129 -59.65 69.51 95.85
C GLU A 129 -60.33 69.66 97.25
N HIS A 130 -60.84 70.80 97.76
CA HIS A 130 -60.54 72.26 97.66
C HIS A 130 -61.39 72.96 98.77
N ARG A 131 -60.76 73.53 99.83
CA ARG A 131 -61.48 73.81 101.10
C ARG A 131 -62.07 75.21 101.23
N ASP A 132 -63.27 75.36 100.69
CA ASP A 132 -64.29 76.35 101.12
C ASP A 132 -63.91 77.83 100.97
N LEU A 133 -63.79 78.25 99.70
CA LEU A 133 -64.66 79.24 99.03
C LEU A 133 -64.86 80.66 99.62
N LEU A 134 -64.28 80.96 100.78
CA LEU A 134 -64.07 82.30 101.32
C LEU A 134 -62.60 82.54 101.68
N ARG A 135 -61.84 81.46 101.90
CA ARG A 135 -60.42 81.52 101.57
C ARG A 135 -60.26 81.90 100.09
N THR A 136 -61.16 81.46 99.20
CA THR A 136 -61.03 81.70 97.75
C THR A 136 -61.29 83.12 97.24
N ASN A 137 -61.44 84.17 98.06
CA ASN A 137 -61.14 85.51 97.50
C ASN A 137 -59.63 85.81 97.55
N GLU A 138 -58.96 85.37 98.62
CA GLU A 138 -57.50 85.41 98.74
C GLU A 138 -56.83 84.26 97.98
N GLU A 139 -57.47 83.08 97.87
CA GLU A 139 -57.10 82.10 96.83
C GLU A 139 -57.40 82.71 95.46
N LEU A 140 -58.62 83.04 94.98
CA LEU A 140 -58.81 83.60 93.61
C LEU A 140 -57.90 84.79 93.23
N THR A 141 -57.33 85.57 94.17
CA THR A 141 -56.22 86.51 93.86
C THR A 141 -54.84 85.84 93.81
N THR A 142 -54.41 85.08 94.82
CA THR A 142 -53.15 84.30 94.77
C THR A 142 -53.19 83.10 93.79
N GLU A 143 -54.37 82.76 93.31
CA GLU A 143 -54.76 81.71 92.38
C GLU A 143 -54.99 82.31 91.00
N ARG A 144 -55.44 83.56 90.85
CA ARG A 144 -55.14 84.33 89.63
C ARG A 144 -53.62 84.39 89.42
N ASP A 145 -52.85 84.65 90.47
CA ASP A 145 -51.39 84.79 90.34
C ASP A 145 -50.65 83.45 90.21
N ARG A 146 -51.17 82.36 90.81
CA ARG A 146 -50.74 80.99 90.48
C ARG A 146 -51.23 80.53 89.12
N LEU A 147 -52.40 80.92 88.65
CA LEU A 147 -52.89 80.61 87.30
C LEU A 147 -52.21 81.47 86.23
N LEU A 148 -51.71 82.67 86.56
CA LEU A 148 -50.81 83.44 85.71
C LEU A 148 -49.44 82.77 85.66
N THR A 149 -48.79 82.51 86.81
CA THR A 149 -47.46 81.87 86.82
C THR A 149 -47.48 80.41 86.34
N THR A 150 -48.59 79.66 86.48
CA THR A 150 -48.76 78.35 85.84
C THR A 150 -49.23 78.46 84.39
N ALA A 151 -49.97 79.48 83.96
CA ALA A 151 -50.20 79.71 82.53
C ALA A 151 -48.93 80.20 81.82
N GLU A 152 -48.04 80.92 82.50
CA GLU A 152 -46.71 81.29 82.04
C GLU A 152 -45.81 80.05 82.00
N GLY A 153 -45.73 79.25 83.07
CA GLY A 153 -45.01 77.98 83.08
C GLY A 153 -45.56 76.94 82.08
N LEU A 154 -46.88 76.89 81.84
CA LEU A 154 -47.49 76.05 80.81
C LEU A 154 -47.28 76.62 79.41
N ARG A 155 -47.17 77.94 79.23
CA ARG A 155 -46.75 78.57 77.95
C ARG A 155 -45.28 78.32 77.67
N GLU A 156 -44.43 78.34 78.70
CA GLU A 156 -43.01 78.04 78.62
C GLU A 156 -42.81 76.56 78.29
N GLN A 157 -43.46 75.64 79.01
CA GLN A 157 -43.50 74.21 78.67
C GLN A 157 -44.11 73.93 77.29
N LEU A 158 -45.14 74.68 76.87
CA LEU A 158 -45.69 74.57 75.52
C LEU A 158 -44.72 75.12 74.45
N SER A 159 -43.94 76.16 74.78
CA SER A 159 -42.87 76.69 73.94
C SER A 159 -41.73 75.69 73.80
N GLU A 160 -41.23 75.14 74.91
CA GLU A 160 -40.23 74.06 74.93
C GLU A 160 -40.72 72.82 74.17
N ALA A 161 -41.96 72.37 74.42
CA ALA A 161 -42.54 71.23 73.73
C ALA A 161 -42.78 71.48 72.23
N THR A 162 -43.11 72.71 71.81
CA THR A 162 -43.26 73.05 70.39
C THR A 162 -41.90 73.21 69.70
N VAL A 163 -40.87 73.75 70.36
CA VAL A 163 -39.49 73.76 69.85
C VAL A 163 -38.94 72.34 69.75
N ALA A 164 -39.05 71.52 70.80
CA ALA A 164 -38.63 70.12 70.80
C ALA A 164 -39.38 69.30 69.74
N ARG A 165 -40.67 69.57 69.52
CA ARG A 165 -41.45 68.99 68.41
C ARG A 165 -40.93 69.46 67.04
N GLN A 166 -40.64 70.75 66.85
CA GLN A 166 -40.10 71.25 65.58
C GLN A 166 -38.71 70.67 65.29
N GLU A 167 -37.85 70.53 66.31
CA GLU A 167 -36.58 69.82 66.16
C GLU A 167 -36.78 68.34 65.83
N ALA A 168 -37.73 67.65 66.47
CA ALA A 168 -38.04 66.26 66.14
C ALA A 168 -38.61 66.10 64.72
N GLU A 169 -39.49 67.00 64.29
CA GLU A 169 -40.03 67.02 62.92
C GLU A 169 -38.94 67.32 61.88
N ALA A 170 -38.02 68.26 62.15
CA ALA A 170 -36.89 68.56 61.29
C ALA A 170 -35.87 67.39 61.21
N ARG A 171 -35.56 66.76 62.35
CA ARG A 171 -34.72 65.54 62.40
C ARG A 171 -35.37 64.35 61.69
N ARG A 172 -36.72 64.26 61.72
CA ARG A 172 -37.44 63.25 60.94
C ARG A 172 -37.39 63.56 59.45
N GLN A 173 -37.59 64.82 59.05
CA GLN A 173 -37.50 65.24 57.64
C GLN A 173 -36.12 64.96 57.04
N SER A 174 -35.02 65.27 57.74
CA SER A 174 -33.68 64.97 57.24
C SER A 174 -33.36 63.46 57.21
N ALA A 175 -33.96 62.68 58.12
CA ALA A 175 -33.92 61.21 58.06
C ALA A 175 -34.74 60.65 56.87
N ASP A 176 -35.95 61.17 56.65
CA ASP A 176 -36.84 60.81 55.53
C ASP A 176 -36.15 61.14 54.17
N GLU A 177 -35.48 62.29 54.06
CA GLU A 177 -34.65 62.67 52.91
C GLU A 177 -33.43 61.74 52.72
N SER A 178 -32.71 61.42 53.80
CA SER A 178 -31.57 60.50 53.76
C SER A 178 -31.99 59.08 53.34
N ILE A 179 -33.13 58.60 53.82
CA ILE A 179 -33.73 57.32 53.42
C ILE A 179 -34.11 57.35 51.93
N SER A 180 -34.69 58.46 51.45
CA SER A 180 -35.02 58.62 50.02
C SER A 180 -33.77 58.59 49.12
N GLN A 181 -32.70 59.27 49.52
CA GLN A 181 -31.41 59.24 48.81
C GLN A 181 -30.81 57.83 48.79
N LEU A 182 -30.74 57.15 49.94
CA LEU A 182 -30.23 55.77 50.04
C LEU A 182 -31.08 54.77 49.24
N GLN A 183 -32.41 54.94 49.17
CA GLN A 183 -33.28 54.13 48.31
C GLN A 183 -32.99 54.37 46.82
N GLN A 184 -32.73 55.62 46.42
CA GLN A 184 -32.35 55.94 45.04
C GLN A 184 -30.97 55.35 44.68
N GLU A 185 -29.99 55.44 45.57
CA GLU A 185 -28.67 54.82 45.38
C GLU A 185 -28.74 53.30 45.31
N LEU A 186 -29.51 52.66 46.21
CA LEU A 186 -29.76 51.22 46.18
C LEU A 186 -30.39 50.78 44.85
N GLN A 187 -31.36 51.57 44.34
CA GLN A 187 -32.01 51.30 43.07
C GLN A 187 -31.07 51.48 41.87
N VAL A 188 -30.10 52.41 41.93
CA VAL A 188 -29.03 52.53 40.93
C VAL A 188 -28.09 51.33 40.99
N GLN A 189 -27.59 50.98 42.17
CA GLN A 189 -26.70 49.82 42.37
C GLN A 189 -27.36 48.50 41.92
N GLN A 190 -28.63 48.29 42.24
CA GLN A 190 -29.37 47.10 41.81
C GLN A 190 -29.57 47.06 40.28
N ASN A 191 -29.73 48.22 39.63
CA ASN A 191 -29.74 48.32 38.18
C ASN A 191 -28.36 48.02 37.56
N GLU A 192 -27.26 48.49 38.18
CA GLU A 192 -25.89 48.20 37.74
C GLU A 192 -25.54 46.72 37.88
N ILE A 193 -25.84 46.10 39.03
CA ILE A 193 -25.71 44.65 39.24
C ILE A 193 -26.50 43.86 38.18
N SER A 194 -27.71 44.31 37.81
CA SER A 194 -28.49 43.67 36.74
C SER A 194 -27.86 43.79 35.34
N ARG A 195 -27.11 44.86 35.08
CA ARG A 195 -26.36 45.06 33.83
C ARG A 195 -25.11 44.19 33.80
N GLU A 196 -24.34 44.16 34.90
CA GLU A 196 -23.14 43.34 35.02
C GLU A 196 -23.45 41.84 34.98
N MET A 197 -24.52 41.37 35.62
CA MET A 197 -24.98 39.98 35.46
C MET A 197 -25.31 39.64 34.00
N ARG A 198 -26.00 40.54 33.28
CA ARG A 198 -26.32 40.37 31.84
C ARG A 198 -25.10 40.46 30.93
N LEU A 199 -24.06 41.21 31.32
CA LEU A 199 -22.79 41.27 30.61
C LEU A 199 -21.99 39.98 30.84
N LYS A 200 -21.85 39.55 32.10
CA LYS A 200 -21.24 38.28 32.47
C LYS A 200 -21.93 37.11 31.77
N GLU A 201 -23.25 37.05 31.76
CA GLU A 201 -23.99 35.99 31.06
C GLU A 201 -23.72 35.91 29.55
N LYS A 202 -23.39 37.04 28.89
CA LYS A 202 -22.99 37.06 27.49
C LYS A 202 -21.56 36.56 27.34
N LEU A 203 -20.64 37.08 28.15
CA LEU A 203 -19.24 36.67 28.16
C LEU A 203 -19.09 35.17 28.49
N ASP A 204 -19.86 34.63 29.45
CA ASP A 204 -19.90 33.21 29.78
C ASP A 204 -20.42 32.34 28.61
N LYS A 205 -21.30 32.89 27.75
CA LYS A 205 -21.80 32.21 26.53
C LYS A 205 -20.78 32.32 25.39
N GLU A 206 -20.16 33.47 25.21
CA GLU A 206 -19.09 33.71 24.22
C GLU A 206 -17.84 32.87 24.52
N VAL A 207 -17.40 32.80 25.79
CA VAL A 207 -16.29 31.93 26.22
C VAL A 207 -16.61 30.46 26.00
N LYS A 208 -17.85 30.01 26.27
CA LYS A 208 -18.28 28.62 25.97
C LYS A 208 -18.29 28.33 24.48
N GLN A 209 -18.79 29.25 23.65
CA GLN A 209 -18.75 29.09 22.19
C GLN A 209 -17.32 29.04 21.67
N LEU A 210 -16.46 29.96 22.11
CA LEU A 210 -15.03 29.97 21.75
C LEU A 210 -14.29 28.71 22.23
N HIS A 211 -14.71 28.10 23.33
CA HIS A 211 -14.17 26.82 23.79
C HIS A 211 -14.56 25.68 22.84
N VAL A 212 -15.85 25.57 22.47
CA VAL A 212 -16.34 24.57 21.49
C VAL A 212 -15.70 24.77 20.12
N ASP A 213 -15.57 26.02 19.66
CA ASP A 213 -14.90 26.36 18.39
C ASP A 213 -13.41 25.99 18.44
N MET A 214 -12.74 26.22 19.57
CA MET A 214 -11.34 25.81 19.79
C MET A 214 -11.18 24.29 19.83
N GLU A 215 -12.06 23.57 20.52
CA GLU A 215 -12.06 22.09 20.55
C GLU A 215 -12.27 21.52 19.14
N ALA A 216 -13.21 22.07 18.37
CA ALA A 216 -13.43 21.72 16.97
C ALA A 216 -12.18 21.97 16.12
N LYS A 217 -11.51 23.12 16.27
CA LYS A 217 -10.25 23.42 15.56
C LYS A 217 -9.08 22.53 16.01
N VAL A 218 -9.03 22.11 17.27
CA VAL A 218 -8.07 21.11 17.76
C VAL A 218 -8.36 19.73 17.16
N MET A 219 -9.63 19.36 16.93
CA MET A 219 -9.98 18.14 16.19
C MET A 219 -9.62 18.23 14.71
N ASP A 220 -9.90 19.34 14.03
CA ASP A 220 -9.47 19.59 12.64
C ASP A 220 -7.94 19.43 12.49
N VAL A 221 -7.17 20.07 13.38
CA VAL A 221 -5.69 20.00 13.36
C VAL A 221 -5.18 18.58 13.64
N LYS A 222 -5.84 17.81 14.53
CA LYS A 222 -5.51 16.39 14.75
C LYS A 222 -5.79 15.54 13.51
N ALA A 223 -6.94 15.74 12.85
CA ALA A 223 -7.31 15.03 11.62
C ALA A 223 -6.33 15.34 10.47
N LEU A 224 -6.01 16.62 10.27
CA LEU A 224 -5.05 17.06 9.26
C LEU A 224 -3.63 16.54 9.52
N ASN A 225 -3.17 16.50 10.78
CA ASN A 225 -1.89 15.87 11.13
C ASN A 225 -1.89 14.36 10.84
N ALA A 226 -2.95 13.64 11.21
CA ALA A 226 -3.06 12.21 10.94
C ALA A 226 -3.06 11.90 9.43
N GLN A 227 -3.76 12.70 8.63
CA GLN A 227 -3.73 12.57 7.17
C GLN A 227 -2.36 12.97 6.57
N GLY A 228 -1.69 13.97 7.13
CA GLY A 228 -0.31 14.34 6.78
C GLY A 228 0.74 13.29 7.16
N GLN A 229 0.51 12.49 8.21
CA GLN A 229 1.33 11.33 8.55
C GLN A 229 1.13 10.20 7.54
N LYS A 230 -0.12 9.80 7.27
CA LYS A 230 -0.45 8.79 6.24
C LYS A 230 0.15 9.14 4.88
N SER A 231 0.01 10.40 4.45
CA SER A 231 0.58 10.88 3.17
C SER A 231 2.11 10.75 3.11
N LYS A 232 2.82 10.89 4.24
CA LYS A 232 4.28 10.68 4.33
C LYS A 232 4.65 9.19 4.35
N GLU A 233 3.85 8.35 5.00
CA GLU A 233 4.04 6.90 5.01
C GLU A 233 3.82 6.31 3.61
N GLU A 234 2.80 6.78 2.89
CA GLU A 234 2.56 6.48 1.47
C GLU A 234 3.71 6.98 0.59
N GLN A 235 4.18 8.22 0.77
CA GLN A 235 5.36 8.73 0.05
C GLN A 235 6.60 7.86 0.28
N LEU A 236 6.90 7.49 1.54
CA LEU A 236 8.05 6.66 1.87
C LEU A 236 7.93 5.24 1.27
N ARG A 237 6.72 4.65 1.27
CA ARG A 237 6.43 3.36 0.62
C ARG A 237 6.67 3.43 -0.89
N LEU A 238 6.19 4.49 -1.55
CA LEU A 238 6.41 4.74 -2.98
C LEU A 238 7.89 4.99 -3.30
N GLU A 239 8.62 5.72 -2.45
CA GLU A 239 10.07 5.94 -2.60
C GLU A 239 10.89 4.66 -2.41
N GLN A 240 10.45 3.73 -1.54
CA GLN A 240 11.05 2.40 -1.42
C GLN A 240 10.78 1.55 -2.67
N GLN A 241 9.53 1.48 -3.13
CA GLN A 241 9.17 0.77 -4.36
C GLN A 241 9.94 1.30 -5.59
N LEU A 242 10.14 2.62 -5.69
CA LEU A 242 10.96 3.24 -6.75
C LEU A 242 12.46 2.87 -6.66
N LYS A 243 12.99 2.62 -5.46
CA LYS A 243 14.36 2.12 -5.28
C LYS A 243 14.48 0.64 -5.63
N GLU A 244 13.52 -0.17 -5.19
CA GLU A 244 13.45 -1.61 -5.52
C GLU A 244 13.32 -1.83 -7.03
N LEU A 245 12.42 -1.10 -7.71
CA LEU A 245 12.26 -1.16 -9.17
C LEU A 245 13.53 -0.72 -9.93
N LYS A 246 14.29 0.26 -9.41
CA LYS A 246 15.59 0.64 -9.98
C LYS A 246 16.63 -0.48 -9.85
N VAL A 247 16.74 -1.10 -8.67
CA VAL A 247 17.65 -2.23 -8.44
C VAL A 247 17.27 -3.44 -9.31
N VAL A 248 15.98 -3.69 -9.54
CA VAL A 248 15.51 -4.74 -10.47
C VAL A 248 15.89 -4.39 -11.91
N ASN A 249 15.63 -3.16 -12.38
CA ASN A 249 16.04 -2.73 -13.73
C ASN A 249 17.57 -2.81 -13.94
N GLU A 250 18.38 -2.44 -12.95
CA GLU A 250 19.85 -2.57 -13.03
C GLU A 250 20.33 -4.03 -13.09
N ARG A 251 19.59 -4.98 -12.48
CA ARG A 251 19.86 -6.42 -12.62
C ARG A 251 19.47 -6.92 -14.00
N VAL A 252 18.24 -6.64 -14.44
CA VAL A 252 17.74 -7.04 -15.76
C VAL A 252 18.60 -6.48 -16.89
N ALA A 253 19.08 -5.23 -16.78
CA ALA A 253 20.01 -4.65 -17.75
C ALA A 253 21.34 -5.44 -17.81
N LYS A 254 21.94 -5.78 -16.67
CA LYS A 254 23.19 -6.58 -16.61
C LYS A 254 22.99 -8.01 -17.08
N GLU A 255 21.84 -8.61 -16.80
CA GLU A 255 21.47 -9.93 -17.32
C GLU A 255 21.31 -9.89 -18.85
N LEU A 256 20.73 -8.81 -19.40
CA LEU A 256 20.56 -8.61 -20.82
C LEU A 256 21.90 -8.34 -21.54
N GLU A 257 22.82 -7.56 -20.94
CA GLU A 257 24.21 -7.43 -21.41
C GLU A 257 24.93 -8.79 -21.40
N GLN A 258 24.78 -9.59 -20.33
CA GLN A 258 25.38 -10.93 -20.26
C GLN A 258 24.79 -11.90 -21.29
N LEU A 259 23.49 -11.80 -21.59
CA LEU A 259 22.84 -12.61 -22.63
C LEU A 259 23.28 -12.17 -24.03
N GLN A 260 23.42 -10.87 -24.30
CA GLN A 260 24.03 -10.37 -25.54
C GLN A 260 25.50 -10.82 -25.68
N GLY A 261 26.28 -10.75 -24.61
CA GLY A 261 27.67 -11.23 -24.57
C GLY A 261 27.83 -12.76 -24.70
N LYS A 262 26.79 -13.53 -24.38
CA LYS A 262 26.72 -14.98 -24.68
C LYS A 262 26.28 -15.22 -26.12
N ASN A 263 25.28 -14.50 -26.61
CA ASN A 263 24.76 -14.65 -27.97
C ASN A 263 25.82 -14.33 -29.02
N THR A 264 26.58 -13.24 -28.85
CA THR A 264 27.69 -12.89 -29.77
C THR A 264 28.82 -13.92 -29.77
N ARG A 265 29.11 -14.56 -28.63
CA ARG A 265 30.06 -15.69 -28.58
C ARG A 265 29.51 -16.93 -29.29
N LEU A 266 28.25 -17.29 -29.07
CA LEU A 266 27.61 -18.42 -29.76
C LEU A 266 27.51 -18.20 -31.27
N GLN A 267 27.34 -16.94 -31.72
CA GLN A 267 27.44 -16.57 -33.14
C GLN A 267 28.87 -16.80 -33.67
N GLN A 268 29.89 -16.31 -32.97
CA GLN A 268 31.30 -16.55 -33.36
C GLN A 268 31.67 -18.05 -33.34
N GLU A 269 31.18 -18.81 -32.36
CA GLU A 269 31.38 -20.27 -32.28
C GLU A 269 30.66 -21.00 -33.43
N THR A 270 29.45 -20.58 -33.83
CA THR A 270 28.74 -21.18 -34.97
C THR A 270 29.35 -20.79 -36.32
N GLU A 271 29.87 -19.57 -36.47
CA GLU A 271 30.68 -19.16 -37.63
C GLU A 271 31.97 -19.99 -37.73
N GLN A 272 32.71 -20.16 -36.63
CA GLN A 272 33.90 -21.01 -36.59
C GLN A 272 33.58 -22.49 -36.89
N LEU A 273 32.53 -23.05 -36.30
CA LEU A 273 32.10 -24.42 -36.58
C LEU A 273 31.62 -24.59 -38.03
N SER A 274 31.06 -23.54 -38.65
CA SER A 274 30.69 -23.58 -40.07
C SER A 274 31.92 -23.66 -40.98
N SER A 275 32.95 -22.83 -40.75
CA SER A 275 34.17 -22.84 -41.56
C SER A 275 35.01 -24.12 -41.35
N VAL A 276 35.07 -24.65 -40.13
CA VAL A 276 35.66 -25.97 -39.85
C VAL A 276 34.88 -27.08 -40.57
N ARG A 277 33.54 -27.03 -40.59
CA ARG A 277 32.72 -28.00 -41.32
C ARG A 277 32.92 -27.92 -42.84
N GLU A 278 33.06 -26.74 -43.40
CA GLU A 278 33.38 -26.56 -44.83
C GLU A 278 34.76 -27.12 -45.16
N HIS A 279 35.77 -26.82 -44.35
CA HIS A 279 37.13 -27.34 -44.53
C HIS A 279 37.18 -28.88 -44.45
N LEU A 280 36.49 -29.48 -43.46
CA LEU A 280 36.37 -30.93 -43.32
C LEU A 280 35.56 -31.57 -44.47
N ALA A 281 34.54 -30.89 -45.00
CA ALA A 281 33.83 -31.38 -46.19
C ALA A 281 34.75 -31.43 -47.42
N LEU A 282 35.62 -30.43 -47.57
CA LEU A 282 36.58 -30.33 -48.67
C LEU A 282 37.70 -31.39 -48.55
N GLU A 283 38.20 -31.65 -47.34
CA GLU A 283 39.14 -32.77 -47.06
C GLU A 283 38.50 -34.15 -47.29
N ASN A 284 37.24 -34.34 -46.90
CA ASN A 284 36.50 -35.57 -47.20
C ASN A 284 36.31 -35.77 -48.71
N GLN A 285 36.04 -34.69 -49.48
CA GLN A 285 35.93 -34.78 -50.93
C GLN A 285 37.28 -35.11 -51.60
N GLN A 286 38.39 -34.54 -51.11
CA GLN A 286 39.73 -34.92 -51.56
C GLN A 286 40.05 -36.39 -51.23
N SER A 287 39.73 -36.83 -50.02
CA SER A 287 39.95 -38.22 -49.56
C SER A 287 39.11 -39.23 -50.35
N ALA A 288 37.86 -38.91 -50.67
CA ALA A 288 37.01 -39.73 -51.53
C ALA A 288 37.53 -39.84 -52.97
N ASN A 289 38.11 -38.77 -53.51
CA ASN A 289 38.77 -38.79 -54.82
C ASN A 289 40.05 -39.64 -54.79
N GLN A 290 40.86 -39.56 -53.73
CA GLN A 290 42.02 -40.43 -53.55
C GLN A 290 41.61 -41.90 -53.42
N LEU A 291 40.54 -42.20 -52.67
CA LEU A 291 39.98 -43.56 -52.56
C LEU A 291 39.58 -44.12 -53.93
N LYS A 292 38.89 -43.34 -54.78
CA LYS A 292 38.56 -43.78 -56.15
C LYS A 292 39.79 -44.12 -56.97
N MET A 293 40.83 -43.28 -56.95
CA MET A 293 42.09 -43.59 -57.66
C MET A 293 42.71 -44.91 -57.16
N ARG A 294 42.66 -45.17 -55.85
CA ARG A 294 43.14 -46.43 -55.26
C ARG A 294 42.24 -47.63 -55.57
N GLU A 295 40.93 -47.46 -55.66
CA GLU A 295 40.02 -48.50 -56.13
C GLU A 295 40.29 -48.85 -57.59
N GLU A 296 40.51 -47.85 -58.45
CA GLU A 296 40.91 -48.04 -59.86
C GLU A 296 42.25 -48.79 -59.97
N GLU A 297 43.30 -48.38 -59.23
CA GLU A 297 44.57 -49.12 -59.10
C GLU A 297 44.33 -50.58 -58.67
N VAL A 298 43.51 -50.82 -57.64
CA VAL A 298 43.20 -52.17 -57.15
C VAL A 298 42.42 -52.99 -58.19
N THR A 299 41.55 -52.39 -59.00
CA THR A 299 40.89 -53.12 -60.11
C THR A 299 41.87 -53.49 -61.22
N GLN A 300 42.83 -52.63 -61.55
CA GLN A 300 43.89 -52.95 -62.52
C GLN A 300 44.77 -54.10 -62.00
N MET A 301 45.24 -54.01 -60.75
CA MET A 301 46.02 -55.08 -60.09
C MET A 301 45.24 -56.41 -60.04
N ARG A 302 43.92 -56.39 -59.80
CA ARG A 302 43.08 -57.60 -59.87
C ARG A 302 43.00 -58.20 -61.28
N GLN A 303 42.96 -57.37 -62.32
CA GLN A 303 43.02 -57.85 -63.72
C GLN A 303 44.38 -58.45 -64.05
N GLU A 304 45.48 -57.90 -63.53
CA GLU A 304 46.83 -58.47 -63.71
C GLU A 304 47.01 -59.78 -62.96
N ILE A 305 46.53 -59.87 -61.72
CA ILE A 305 46.47 -61.14 -60.96
C ILE A 305 45.65 -62.18 -61.74
N ALA A 306 44.52 -61.82 -62.34
CA ALA A 306 43.73 -62.75 -63.15
C ALA A 306 44.47 -63.22 -64.43
N LYS A 307 45.31 -62.39 -65.06
CA LYS A 307 46.21 -62.79 -66.16
C LYS A 307 47.29 -63.75 -65.65
N GLN A 308 47.95 -63.42 -64.54
CA GLN A 308 48.98 -64.24 -63.89
C GLN A 308 48.45 -65.62 -63.48
N THR A 309 47.26 -65.70 -62.88
CA THR A 309 46.64 -66.98 -62.48
C THR A 309 46.36 -67.87 -63.70
N LYS A 310 45.80 -67.34 -64.79
CA LYS A 310 45.60 -68.10 -66.05
C LYS A 310 46.92 -68.58 -66.64
N MET A 311 47.99 -67.78 -66.56
CA MET A 311 49.33 -68.18 -66.99
C MET A 311 49.91 -69.29 -66.10
N ARG A 312 49.70 -69.20 -64.78
CA ARG A 312 50.07 -70.26 -63.82
C ARG A 312 49.33 -71.56 -64.10
N GLU A 313 48.01 -71.51 -64.35
CA GLU A 313 47.20 -72.68 -64.71
C GLU A 313 47.69 -73.35 -66.01
N ALA A 314 48.07 -72.56 -67.02
CA ALA A 314 48.62 -73.08 -68.27
C ALA A 314 49.98 -73.77 -68.07
N ILE A 315 50.85 -73.21 -67.21
CA ILE A 315 52.12 -73.84 -66.82
C ILE A 315 51.87 -75.10 -65.97
N GLN A 316 50.93 -75.05 -65.03
CA GLN A 316 50.60 -76.14 -64.13
C GLN A 316 50.01 -77.35 -64.89
N LYS A 317 49.25 -77.12 -65.97
CA LYS A 317 48.82 -78.18 -66.91
C LYS A 317 49.98 -78.80 -67.70
N ARG A 318 50.96 -78.00 -68.14
CA ARG A 318 52.19 -78.52 -68.78
C ARG A 318 53.05 -79.33 -67.80
N PHE A 319 53.06 -78.95 -66.52
CA PHE A 319 53.78 -79.68 -65.47
C PHE A 319 53.20 -81.08 -65.26
N HIS A 320 51.86 -81.22 -65.15
CA HIS A 320 51.22 -82.53 -65.04
C HIS A 320 51.54 -83.42 -66.26
N GLN A 321 51.50 -82.89 -67.49
CA GLN A 321 51.89 -83.66 -68.68
C GLN A 321 53.34 -84.17 -68.66
N ILE A 322 54.25 -83.50 -67.93
CA ILE A 322 55.65 -83.95 -67.75
C ILE A 322 55.74 -84.96 -66.59
N GLU A 323 54.91 -84.84 -65.55
CA GLU A 323 54.82 -85.85 -64.48
C GLU A 323 54.20 -87.17 -64.98
N ASP A 324 53.19 -87.12 -65.84
CA ASP A 324 52.61 -88.28 -66.52
C ASP A 324 53.68 -88.99 -67.38
N GLN A 325 54.41 -88.25 -68.21
CA GLN A 325 55.52 -88.78 -69.02
C GLN A 325 56.65 -89.37 -68.16
N LYS A 326 56.91 -88.81 -66.98
CA LYS A 326 57.88 -89.38 -66.03
C LYS A 326 57.38 -90.69 -65.42
N ALA A 327 56.08 -90.81 -65.11
CA ALA A 327 55.50 -92.04 -64.59
C ALA A 327 55.63 -93.21 -65.57
N ASP A 328 55.40 -92.96 -66.87
CA ASP A 328 55.63 -93.97 -67.93
C ASP A 328 57.09 -94.46 -67.98
N VAL A 329 58.06 -93.55 -67.80
CA VAL A 329 59.50 -93.90 -67.76
C VAL A 329 59.85 -94.69 -66.49
N ASP A 330 59.28 -94.34 -65.33
CA ASP A 330 59.50 -95.10 -64.09
C ASP A 330 58.85 -96.50 -64.14
N VAL A 331 57.74 -96.69 -64.86
CA VAL A 331 57.18 -98.03 -65.15
C VAL A 331 58.16 -98.85 -66.01
N GLN A 332 58.72 -98.27 -67.08
CA GLN A 332 59.75 -98.94 -67.90
C GLN A 332 60.97 -99.35 -67.05
N ARG A 333 61.40 -98.47 -66.14
CA ARG A 333 62.51 -98.73 -65.19
C ARG A 333 62.26 -99.94 -64.29
N GLU A 334 61.06 -100.09 -63.71
CA GLU A 334 60.76 -101.26 -62.87
C GLU A 334 60.60 -102.55 -63.69
N THR A 335 60.09 -102.50 -64.93
CA THR A 335 60.07 -103.69 -65.80
C THR A 335 61.46 -104.20 -66.18
N LEU A 336 62.46 -103.32 -66.32
CA LEU A 336 63.85 -103.72 -66.56
C LEU A 336 64.50 -104.33 -65.31
N LYS A 337 64.22 -103.83 -64.10
CA LYS A 337 64.67 -104.46 -62.85
C LYS A 337 64.14 -105.90 -62.69
N ALA A 338 62.89 -106.14 -63.06
CA ALA A 338 62.28 -107.47 -62.98
C ALA A 338 63.00 -108.51 -63.88
N GLN A 339 63.66 -108.06 -64.96
CA GLN A 339 64.48 -108.92 -65.83
C GLN A 339 65.87 -109.22 -65.24
N ILE A 340 66.45 -108.28 -64.47
CA ILE A 340 67.75 -108.47 -63.81
C ILE A 340 67.65 -109.54 -62.70
N ALA A 341 66.61 -109.48 -61.86
CA ALA A 341 66.38 -110.43 -60.78
C ALA A 341 66.15 -111.89 -61.25
N GLY A 342 65.89 -112.10 -62.54
CA GLY A 342 65.84 -113.44 -63.14
C GLY A 342 67.23 -114.06 -63.35
N LEU A 343 68.22 -113.24 -63.75
CA LEU A 343 69.58 -113.70 -64.09
C LEU A 343 70.47 -113.92 -62.87
N GLU A 344 70.22 -113.20 -61.77
CA GLU A 344 70.95 -113.36 -60.50
C GLU A 344 70.74 -114.75 -59.89
N LYS A 345 69.61 -115.39 -60.18
CA LYS A 345 69.21 -116.69 -59.62
C LYS A 345 69.97 -117.88 -60.21
N ASP A 346 70.39 -117.80 -61.47
CA ASP A 346 71.17 -118.87 -62.12
C ASP A 346 72.62 -118.90 -61.61
N LEU A 347 73.16 -117.73 -61.22
CA LEU A 347 74.52 -117.57 -60.70
C LEU A 347 74.74 -118.32 -59.36
N GLU A 348 73.72 -118.32 -58.48
CA GLU A 348 73.79 -118.93 -57.15
C GLU A 348 73.94 -120.47 -57.19
N SER A 349 73.53 -121.10 -58.29
CA SER A 349 73.69 -122.56 -58.50
C SER A 349 75.15 -122.97 -58.68
N SER A 350 75.98 -122.10 -59.25
CA SER A 350 77.37 -122.42 -59.63
C SER A 350 78.37 -122.38 -58.48
N GLN A 351 78.03 -121.76 -57.34
CA GLN A 351 78.97 -121.56 -56.23
C GLN A 351 79.15 -122.81 -55.34
N LYS A 352 78.22 -123.77 -55.37
CA LYS A 352 78.24 -124.95 -54.47
C LYS A 352 79.21 -126.06 -54.89
N GLN A 353 79.91 -125.90 -56.01
CA GLN A 353 80.85 -126.89 -56.55
C GLN A 353 82.32 -126.58 -56.22
N VAL A 354 82.60 -125.45 -55.57
CA VAL A 354 83.95 -124.97 -55.26
C VAL A 354 84.43 -125.51 -53.90
N GLU A 355 85.34 -126.48 -53.96
CA GLU A 355 86.48 -126.62 -53.03
C GLU A 355 86.13 -126.67 -51.52
N ALA A 356 85.79 -127.81 -50.91
CA ALA A 356 86.31 -129.16 -51.07
C ALA A 356 87.84 -129.35 -50.82
N ASP A 357 88.67 -128.30 -50.93
CA ASP A 357 90.12 -128.48 -51.14
C ASP A 357 91.01 -128.21 -49.91
N LYS A 358 90.49 -127.65 -48.81
CA LYS A 358 91.32 -127.15 -47.68
C LYS A 358 91.09 -127.84 -46.33
N LYS A 359 90.86 -129.16 -46.36
CA LYS A 359 90.96 -130.07 -45.19
C LYS A 359 92.21 -130.98 -45.23
N ALA A 360 93.28 -130.56 -45.91
CA ALA A 360 94.36 -131.47 -46.34
C ALA A 360 95.80 -131.04 -45.98
N ILE A 361 96.01 -130.06 -45.08
CA ILE A 361 97.34 -129.45 -44.85
C ILE A 361 97.81 -129.43 -43.37
N ASP A 362 96.99 -129.86 -42.40
CA ASP A 362 97.34 -129.72 -40.97
C ASP A 362 98.49 -130.63 -40.45
N GLU A 363 98.71 -131.84 -41.00
CA GLU A 363 99.26 -132.95 -40.18
C GLU A 363 100.62 -133.59 -40.61
N LEU A 364 101.32 -133.09 -41.65
CA LEU A 364 102.51 -133.79 -42.21
C LEU A 364 103.89 -133.10 -42.02
N VAL A 365 104.29 -132.80 -40.77
CA VAL A 365 105.66 -132.30 -40.47
C VAL A 365 106.39 -133.02 -39.31
N ARG A 366 105.72 -133.67 -38.34
CA ARG A 366 106.33 -133.91 -37.02
C ARG A 366 107.05 -135.24 -36.72
N GLU A 367 106.88 -136.32 -37.49
CA GLU A 367 107.22 -137.68 -36.98
C GLU A 367 108.35 -138.46 -37.70
N ARG A 368 109.04 -137.92 -38.71
CA ARG A 368 110.05 -138.68 -39.48
C ARG A 368 111.48 -138.68 -38.87
N GLY A 369 111.61 -138.71 -37.55
CA GLY A 369 112.88 -138.42 -36.85
C GLY A 369 113.65 -139.59 -36.21
N ILE A 370 113.03 -140.74 -35.94
CA ILE A 370 113.56 -141.72 -34.97
C ILE A 370 113.66 -143.13 -35.57
N LEU A 371 114.89 -143.65 -35.80
CA LEU A 371 115.23 -145.09 -35.56
C LEU A 371 116.73 -145.47 -35.75
N ASN A 372 117.51 -144.73 -36.54
CA ASN A 372 118.79 -145.22 -37.11
C ASN A 372 120.00 -145.22 -36.14
N LYS A 373 120.01 -146.02 -35.05
CA LYS A 373 121.20 -146.09 -34.15
C LYS A 373 121.47 -147.34 -33.28
N ASN A 374 120.70 -148.44 -33.36
CA ASN A 374 120.89 -149.61 -32.47
C ASN A 374 121.74 -150.73 -33.12
N MET A 375 122.95 -151.04 -32.60
CA MET A 375 123.70 -152.25 -33.05
C MET A 375 124.81 -152.80 -32.12
N ILE A 376 125.46 -151.98 -31.26
CA ILE A 376 126.92 -152.11 -31.08
C ILE A 376 127.49 -153.00 -29.94
N LYS A 377 126.74 -153.47 -28.92
CA LYS A 377 127.35 -154.22 -27.78
C LYS A 377 126.49 -155.32 -27.12
N THR A 378 127.00 -156.55 -27.16
CA THR A 378 126.78 -157.71 -26.25
C THR A 378 128.01 -158.61 -26.32
N ALA A 379 128.51 -159.22 -25.22
CA ALA A 379 129.73 -160.06 -25.27
C ALA A 379 129.88 -161.13 -24.16
N GLN A 380 130.58 -160.83 -23.05
CA GLN A 380 131.24 -161.81 -22.17
C GLN A 380 130.93 -161.57 -20.67
N SER A 381 130.79 -162.54 -19.75
CA SER A 381 131.18 -163.98 -19.62
C SER A 381 132.52 -164.23 -18.89
N THR A 382 132.89 -165.41 -18.33
CA THR A 382 132.23 -166.35 -17.37
C THR A 382 133.31 -167.32 -16.81
N GLU A 383 133.97 -167.02 -15.70
CA GLU A 383 135.03 -167.89 -15.13
C GLU A 383 135.12 -167.73 -13.60
N LYS A 384 134.57 -168.67 -12.80
CA LYS A 384 134.26 -168.38 -11.36
C LYS A 384 134.37 -169.48 -10.30
N GLN A 385 134.34 -170.78 -10.63
CA GLN A 385 133.83 -171.77 -9.65
C GLN A 385 134.84 -172.38 -8.66
N GLN A 386 136.16 -172.26 -8.87
CA GLN A 386 137.17 -172.99 -8.08
C GLN A 386 137.44 -172.38 -6.67
N ASN A 387 136.83 -171.23 -6.36
CA ASN A 387 137.07 -170.47 -5.12
C ASN A 387 136.42 -171.06 -3.85
N LEU A 388 135.61 -172.12 -3.98
CA LEU A 388 134.50 -172.40 -3.06
C LEU A 388 134.91 -172.92 -1.65
N VAL A 389 135.94 -173.76 -1.51
CA VAL A 389 136.26 -174.36 -0.20
C VAL A 389 137.02 -173.38 0.72
N LYS A 390 137.86 -172.51 0.15
CA LYS A 390 138.49 -171.41 0.90
C LYS A 390 137.48 -170.34 1.32
N LEU A 391 136.34 -170.26 0.64
CA LEU A 391 135.23 -169.40 1.02
C LEU A 391 134.71 -169.75 2.43
N LEU A 392 134.48 -171.03 2.73
CA LEU A 392 133.74 -171.43 3.94
C LEU A 392 134.43 -171.06 5.28
N GLU A 393 135.76 -171.06 5.36
CA GLU A 393 136.48 -170.58 6.55
C GLU A 393 136.54 -169.03 6.63
N GLN A 394 136.33 -168.36 5.51
CA GLN A 394 136.20 -166.91 5.39
C GLN A 394 134.76 -166.48 5.72
N ASP A 395 133.76 -167.25 5.28
CA ASP A 395 132.32 -167.06 5.50
C ASP A 395 131.95 -167.10 6.99
N LYS A 396 132.58 -167.98 7.78
CA LYS A 396 132.37 -167.96 9.24
C LYS A 396 132.78 -166.61 9.85
N LYS A 397 133.88 -166.01 9.38
CA LYS A 397 134.40 -164.73 9.91
C LYS A 397 133.58 -163.54 9.42
N THR A 398 133.00 -163.58 8.22
CA THR A 398 132.05 -162.54 7.79
C THR A 398 130.73 -162.65 8.55
N LEU A 399 130.19 -163.86 8.79
CA LEU A 399 128.97 -164.04 9.58
C LEU A 399 129.09 -163.51 11.03
N GLU A 400 130.24 -163.75 11.69
CA GLU A 400 130.53 -163.16 13.01
C GLU A 400 130.59 -161.61 12.97
N HIS A 401 131.01 -161.03 11.84
CA HIS A 401 131.03 -159.57 11.63
C HIS A 401 129.64 -158.99 11.30
N GLU A 402 128.85 -159.68 10.48
CA GLU A 402 127.47 -159.30 10.12
C GLU A 402 126.55 -159.26 11.34
N ILE A 403 126.65 -160.25 12.24
CA ILE A 403 125.89 -160.29 13.50
C ILE A 403 126.21 -159.06 14.38
N SER A 404 127.44 -158.54 14.32
CA SER A 404 127.81 -157.28 14.97
C SER A 404 127.15 -156.07 14.30
N GLY A 405 127.18 -156.02 12.96
CA GLY A 405 126.52 -154.97 12.16
C GLY A 405 125.01 -154.88 12.41
N TYR A 406 124.28 -155.99 12.35
CA TYR A 406 122.83 -156.02 12.59
C TYR A 406 122.46 -155.55 14.01
N ARG A 407 123.30 -155.82 15.02
CA ARG A 407 123.08 -155.29 16.39
C ARG A 407 123.19 -153.77 16.45
N GLN A 408 124.12 -153.16 15.71
CA GLN A 408 124.23 -151.70 15.63
C GLN A 408 123.05 -151.08 14.89
N GLU A 409 122.61 -151.67 13.79
CA GLU A 409 121.49 -151.14 12.98
C GLU A 409 120.16 -151.20 13.76
N ALA A 410 119.91 -152.30 14.48
CA ALA A 410 118.78 -152.45 15.38
C ALA A 410 118.81 -151.50 16.60
N GLN A 411 119.93 -150.81 16.85
CA GLN A 411 120.04 -149.74 17.85
C GLN A 411 119.83 -148.34 17.23
N LYS A 412 120.17 -148.14 15.95
CA LYS A 412 119.83 -146.92 15.20
C LYS A 412 118.31 -146.78 15.01
N GLN A 413 117.64 -147.83 14.53
CA GLN A 413 116.20 -147.78 14.23
C GLN A 413 115.35 -147.41 15.45
N ARG A 414 115.69 -147.88 16.65
CA ARG A 414 114.99 -147.52 17.90
C ARG A 414 115.06 -146.03 18.23
N LYS A 415 116.17 -145.35 17.90
CA LYS A 415 116.30 -143.89 18.08
C LYS A 415 115.40 -143.12 17.12
N ILE A 416 115.28 -143.58 15.86
CA ILE A 416 114.43 -142.97 14.84
C ILE A 416 112.96 -143.05 15.25
N ILE A 417 112.50 -144.20 15.76
CA ILE A 417 111.11 -144.40 16.22
C ILE A 417 110.74 -143.39 17.33
N GLN A 418 111.57 -143.28 18.39
CA GLN A 418 111.35 -142.31 19.48
C GLN A 418 111.37 -140.83 19.05
N GLN A 419 111.92 -140.54 17.86
CA GLN A 419 111.98 -139.18 17.32
C GLN A 419 110.68 -138.84 16.57
N LEU A 420 110.20 -139.77 15.72
CA LEU A 420 108.92 -139.66 15.02
C LEU A 420 107.71 -139.60 15.97
N GLU A 421 107.75 -140.34 17.09
CA GLU A 421 106.69 -140.29 18.12
C GLU A 421 106.54 -138.88 18.73
N LYS A 422 107.65 -138.17 18.96
CA LYS A 422 107.64 -136.79 19.48
C LYS A 422 107.17 -135.77 18.46
N GLU A 423 107.38 -136.03 17.17
CA GLU A 423 106.91 -135.17 16.08
C GLU A 423 105.39 -135.30 15.91
N ARG A 424 104.83 -136.53 15.94
CA ARG A 424 103.38 -136.78 16.00
C ARG A 424 102.72 -135.98 17.13
N ASP A 425 103.26 -136.07 18.34
CA ASP A 425 102.63 -135.45 19.52
C ASP A 425 102.75 -133.92 19.52
N ARG A 426 103.72 -133.33 18.79
CA ARG A 426 103.71 -131.88 18.51
C ARG A 426 102.56 -131.50 17.59
N TYR A 427 102.42 -132.17 16.44
CA TYR A 427 101.40 -131.80 15.45
C TYR A 427 99.96 -131.95 15.97
N ILE A 428 99.69 -132.92 16.85
CA ILE A 428 98.40 -133.06 17.52
C ILE A 428 98.09 -131.82 18.39
N ASN A 429 99.06 -131.34 19.17
CA ASN A 429 98.90 -130.16 20.04
C ASN A 429 98.83 -128.83 19.26
N GLU A 430 99.54 -128.71 18.13
CA GLU A 430 99.41 -127.55 17.23
C GLU A 430 98.02 -127.51 16.58
N THR A 431 97.52 -128.66 16.12
CA THR A 431 96.19 -128.77 15.48
C THR A 431 95.06 -128.40 16.42
N SER A 432 95.10 -128.87 17.69
CA SER A 432 94.07 -128.51 18.69
C SER A 432 94.11 -127.02 19.07
N SER A 433 95.31 -126.43 19.19
CA SER A 433 95.47 -124.99 19.44
C SER A 433 94.91 -124.13 18.30
N LEU A 434 95.11 -124.55 17.04
CA LEU A 434 94.54 -123.87 15.87
C LEU A 434 93.02 -123.98 15.82
N MET A 435 92.47 -125.17 16.08
CA MET A 435 91.02 -125.40 16.11
C MET A 435 90.32 -124.53 17.18
N GLN A 436 90.90 -124.39 18.37
CA GLN A 436 90.37 -123.52 19.42
C GLN A 436 90.34 -122.03 18.99
N LYS A 437 91.38 -121.56 18.28
CA LYS A 437 91.45 -120.19 17.76
C LYS A 437 90.40 -119.92 16.68
N VAL A 438 90.11 -120.90 15.81
CA VAL A 438 89.04 -120.78 14.81
C VAL A 438 87.68 -120.62 15.49
N GLN A 439 87.39 -121.43 16.52
CA GLN A 439 86.12 -121.33 17.25
C GLN A 439 85.92 -119.95 17.92
N GLN A 440 86.99 -119.38 18.50
CA GLN A 440 86.95 -118.04 19.08
C GLN A 440 86.64 -116.96 18.04
N ARG A 441 87.25 -117.04 16.84
CA ARG A 441 86.97 -116.07 15.76
C ARG A 441 85.55 -116.19 15.20
N MET A 442 84.97 -117.40 15.14
CA MET A 442 83.56 -117.56 14.77
C MET A 442 82.64 -116.82 15.75
N THR A 443 82.84 -117.01 17.07
CA THR A 443 82.02 -116.31 18.09
C THR A 443 82.23 -114.79 18.11
N GLU A 444 83.40 -114.28 17.72
CA GLU A 444 83.59 -112.83 17.53
C GLU A 444 82.81 -112.28 16.33
N VAL A 445 82.72 -113.03 15.22
CA VAL A 445 81.96 -112.62 14.02
C VAL A 445 80.46 -112.55 14.33
N GLU A 446 79.90 -113.57 14.99
CA GLU A 446 78.48 -113.62 15.41
C GLU A 446 78.09 -112.38 16.25
N VAL A 447 78.96 -111.96 17.18
CA VAL A 447 78.76 -110.74 17.98
C VAL A 447 78.77 -109.48 17.11
N ARG A 448 79.69 -109.38 16.14
CA ARG A 448 79.76 -108.22 15.22
C ARG A 448 78.56 -108.14 14.28
N GLU A 449 78.03 -109.26 13.80
CA GLU A 449 76.83 -109.27 12.97
C GLU A 449 75.60 -108.77 13.75
N MET A 450 75.48 -109.14 15.03
CA MET A 450 74.44 -108.63 15.93
C MET A 450 74.57 -107.12 16.18
N GLU A 451 75.77 -106.61 16.43
CA GLU A 451 76.02 -105.15 16.53
C GLU A 451 75.59 -104.40 15.26
N ILE A 452 75.94 -104.94 14.08
CA ILE A 452 75.58 -104.35 12.78
C ILE A 452 74.06 -104.31 12.57
N PHE A 453 73.33 -105.34 13.01
CA PHE A 453 71.87 -105.37 12.96
C PHE A 453 71.24 -104.27 13.83
N ASP A 454 71.67 -104.13 15.08
CA ASP A 454 71.18 -103.09 16.00
C ASP A 454 71.48 -101.67 15.51
N TRP A 455 72.64 -101.44 14.88
CA TRP A 455 72.96 -100.13 14.29
C TRP A 455 72.11 -99.83 13.04
N LYS A 456 71.88 -100.81 12.15
CA LYS A 456 70.95 -100.65 11.02
C LYS A 456 69.55 -100.28 11.48
N LYS A 457 69.03 -100.95 12.51
CA LYS A 457 67.73 -100.64 13.11
C LYS A 457 67.67 -99.19 13.60
N LYS A 458 68.66 -98.75 14.40
CA LYS A 458 68.76 -97.37 14.91
C LYS A 458 68.79 -96.32 13.79
N VAL A 459 69.44 -96.61 12.66
CA VAL A 459 69.45 -95.72 11.48
C VAL A 459 68.02 -95.59 10.91
N THR A 460 67.34 -96.71 10.63
CA THR A 460 65.96 -96.66 10.08
C THR A 460 64.96 -95.97 11.03
N GLU A 461 65.13 -96.13 12.35
CA GLU A 461 64.32 -95.40 13.33
C GLU A 461 64.60 -93.89 13.35
N ALA A 462 65.81 -93.45 13.01
CA ALA A 462 66.17 -92.04 12.89
C ALA A 462 65.68 -91.43 11.57
N GLU A 463 65.79 -92.15 10.45
CA GLU A 463 65.29 -91.74 9.13
C GLU A 463 63.76 -91.53 9.16
N CYS A 464 63.01 -92.45 9.77
CA CYS A 464 61.56 -92.30 9.95
C CYS A 464 61.21 -91.06 10.80
N LYS A 465 61.97 -90.78 11.86
CA LYS A 465 61.76 -89.59 12.72
C LYS A 465 62.08 -88.29 11.98
N LEU A 466 63.16 -88.25 11.19
CA LEU A 466 63.50 -87.10 10.36
C LEU A 466 62.36 -86.78 9.39
N LYS A 467 61.90 -87.79 8.64
CA LYS A 467 60.84 -87.64 7.64
C LYS A 467 59.49 -87.24 8.24
N GLN A 468 59.21 -87.65 9.47
CA GLN A 468 58.04 -87.21 10.21
C GLN A 468 58.13 -85.73 10.63
N GLN A 469 59.33 -85.23 10.97
CA GLN A 469 59.56 -83.80 11.27
C GLN A 469 59.52 -82.94 10.01
N GLU A 470 60.05 -83.41 8.87
CA GLU A 470 59.97 -82.72 7.57
C GLU A 470 58.51 -82.43 7.19
N ASN A 471 57.64 -83.44 7.19
CA ASN A 471 56.21 -83.30 6.90
C ASN A 471 55.50 -82.32 7.86
N LEU A 472 55.88 -82.31 9.15
CA LEU A 472 55.34 -81.37 10.15
C LEU A 472 55.75 -79.93 9.84
N LEU A 473 57.00 -79.71 9.43
CA LEU A 473 57.52 -78.40 9.06
C LEU A 473 56.86 -77.87 7.79
N GLU A 474 56.60 -78.73 6.79
CA GLU A 474 55.84 -78.37 5.60
C GLU A 474 54.39 -77.97 5.92
N SER A 475 53.69 -78.69 6.80
CA SER A 475 52.34 -78.32 7.26
C SER A 475 52.33 -76.93 7.90
N VAL A 476 53.24 -76.67 8.84
CA VAL A 476 53.34 -75.37 9.53
C VAL A 476 53.69 -74.23 8.55
N VAL A 477 54.50 -74.48 7.51
CA VAL A 477 54.77 -73.51 6.45
C VAL A 477 53.53 -73.25 5.59
N ALA A 478 52.76 -74.28 5.25
CA ALA A 478 51.51 -74.13 4.49
C ALA A 478 50.45 -73.36 5.30
N GLU A 479 50.26 -73.70 6.57
CA GLU A 479 49.37 -72.99 7.51
C GLU A 479 49.78 -71.52 7.67
N ARG A 480 51.08 -71.24 7.90
CA ARG A 480 51.61 -69.88 7.97
C ARG A 480 51.31 -69.09 6.70
N ASN A 481 51.47 -69.70 5.52
CA ASN A 481 51.19 -69.04 4.24
C ASN A 481 49.69 -68.75 4.09
N LEU A 482 48.81 -69.67 4.49
CA LEU A 482 47.36 -69.48 4.51
C LEU A 482 46.95 -68.33 5.45
N TYR A 483 47.41 -68.34 6.70
CA TYR A 483 47.10 -67.26 7.64
C TYR A 483 47.68 -65.91 7.21
N SER A 484 48.88 -65.89 6.60
CA SER A 484 49.46 -64.67 6.03
C SER A 484 48.64 -64.13 4.85
N LYS A 485 48.04 -65.01 4.03
CA LYS A 485 47.14 -64.59 2.94
C LYS A 485 45.84 -64.03 3.49
N ASN A 486 45.18 -64.77 4.38
CA ASN A 486 43.90 -64.37 4.99
C ASN A 486 44.04 -63.03 5.76
N LEU A 487 45.20 -62.78 6.38
CA LEU A 487 45.51 -61.51 7.04
C LEU A 487 45.61 -60.34 6.05
N ILE A 488 46.17 -60.55 4.85
CA ILE A 488 46.23 -59.53 3.80
C ILE A 488 44.83 -59.26 3.25
N GLU A 489 44.07 -60.31 2.92
CA GLU A 489 42.69 -60.18 2.43
C GLU A 489 41.80 -59.42 3.42
N ALA A 490 41.87 -59.75 4.72
CA ALA A 490 41.17 -59.01 5.77
C ALA A 490 41.65 -57.55 5.93
N GLN A 491 42.94 -57.26 5.71
CA GLN A 491 43.45 -55.88 5.72
C GLN A 491 42.95 -55.08 4.52
N GLU A 492 42.80 -55.70 3.35
CA GLU A 492 42.23 -55.07 2.16
C GLU A 492 40.72 -54.80 2.34
N GLU A 493 39.96 -55.74 2.90
CA GLU A 493 38.55 -55.52 3.27
C GLU A 493 38.39 -54.40 4.31
N ILE A 494 39.26 -54.33 5.33
CA ILE A 494 39.28 -53.24 6.32
C ILE A 494 39.63 -51.91 5.65
N ALA A 495 40.52 -51.90 4.65
CA ALA A 495 40.84 -50.70 3.88
C ALA A 495 39.66 -50.26 2.98
N GLU A 496 38.96 -51.20 2.34
CA GLU A 496 37.85 -50.89 1.45
C GLU A 496 36.60 -50.45 2.22
N THR A 497 36.25 -51.13 3.31
CA THR A 497 35.16 -50.71 4.23
C THR A 497 35.41 -49.32 4.80
N LYS A 498 36.67 -48.96 5.14
CA LYS A 498 37.04 -47.58 5.52
C LYS A 498 36.85 -46.58 4.36
N ARG A 499 37.14 -46.94 3.11
CA ARG A 499 36.84 -46.08 1.92
C ARG A 499 35.33 -45.90 1.71
N ARG A 500 34.56 -46.99 1.81
CA ARG A 500 33.08 -46.98 1.71
C ARG A 500 32.47 -46.11 2.82
N MET A 501 32.86 -46.31 4.07
CA MET A 501 32.47 -45.48 5.23
C MET A 501 32.77 -44.00 5.01
N LYS A 502 33.97 -43.65 4.53
CA LYS A 502 34.35 -42.26 4.26
C LYS A 502 33.51 -41.62 3.14
N THR A 503 33.13 -42.41 2.15
CA THR A 503 32.24 -41.99 1.05
C THR A 503 30.80 -41.76 1.55
N VAL A 504 30.27 -42.69 2.34
CA VAL A 504 28.93 -42.55 2.97
C VAL A 504 28.90 -41.38 3.94
N ASN A 505 29.95 -41.16 4.74
CA ASN A 505 30.03 -39.98 5.62
C ASN A 505 29.99 -38.67 4.82
N ASN A 506 30.69 -38.60 3.69
CA ASN A 506 30.65 -37.43 2.79
C ASN A 506 29.29 -37.25 2.09
N GLN A 507 28.51 -38.33 1.89
CA GLN A 507 27.12 -38.24 1.45
C GLN A 507 26.21 -37.74 2.58
N VAL A 508 26.40 -38.21 3.81
CA VAL A 508 25.65 -37.75 4.99
C VAL A 508 25.90 -36.27 5.30
N THR A 509 27.12 -35.75 5.12
CA THR A 509 27.37 -34.30 5.24
C THR A 509 26.66 -33.52 4.14
N ARG A 510 26.80 -33.92 2.86
CA ARG A 510 26.07 -33.26 1.74
C ARG A 510 24.56 -33.25 1.95
N LEU A 511 23.98 -34.35 2.43
CA LEU A 511 22.54 -34.43 2.71
C LEU A 511 22.13 -33.52 3.88
N ARG A 512 22.99 -33.32 4.90
CA ARG A 512 22.77 -32.32 5.97
C ARG A 512 22.88 -30.89 5.44
N ASP A 513 23.84 -30.62 4.56
CA ASP A 513 24.01 -29.31 3.92
C ASP A 513 22.81 -28.99 3.01
N GLU A 514 22.28 -29.98 2.29
CA GLU A 514 21.04 -29.87 1.52
C GLU A 514 19.79 -29.70 2.39
N ILE A 515 19.67 -30.43 3.50
CA ILE A 515 18.54 -30.30 4.43
C ILE A 515 18.54 -28.89 5.05
N THR A 516 19.67 -28.44 5.61
CA THR A 516 19.77 -27.09 6.19
C THR A 516 19.58 -25.98 5.16
N GLY A 517 20.04 -26.19 3.91
CA GLY A 517 19.73 -25.30 2.79
C GLY A 517 18.24 -25.23 2.45
N LYS A 518 17.53 -26.38 2.48
CA LYS A 518 16.08 -26.46 2.26
C LYS A 518 15.28 -25.89 3.44
N GLU A 519 15.74 -26.07 4.68
CA GLU A 519 15.16 -25.45 5.88
C GLU A 519 15.28 -23.91 5.84
N LEU A 520 16.44 -23.39 5.43
CA LEU A 520 16.66 -21.96 5.22
C LEU A 520 15.85 -21.36 4.06
N ALA A 521 15.53 -22.15 3.03
CA ALA A 521 14.59 -21.76 1.99
C ALA A 521 13.16 -21.72 2.54
N LEU A 522 12.70 -22.82 3.13
CA LEU A 522 11.36 -22.95 3.71
C LEU A 522 11.05 -21.86 4.77
N ALA A 523 12.05 -21.48 5.57
CA ALA A 523 11.93 -20.39 6.54
C ALA A 523 11.71 -19.02 5.88
N LYS A 524 12.34 -18.75 4.73
CA LYS A 524 12.10 -17.54 3.94
C LYS A 524 10.72 -17.58 3.28
N ASP A 525 10.36 -18.71 2.67
CA ASP A 525 9.06 -18.90 2.03
C ASP A 525 7.91 -18.70 3.04
N GLN A 526 8.06 -19.21 4.27
CA GLN A 526 7.12 -18.95 5.37
C GLN A 526 7.10 -17.48 5.82
N GLN A 527 8.23 -16.77 5.78
CA GLN A 527 8.29 -15.35 6.11
C GLN A 527 7.63 -14.49 5.02
N GLU A 528 7.83 -14.82 3.75
CA GLU A 528 7.18 -14.17 2.62
C GLU A 528 5.68 -14.48 2.58
N HIS A 529 5.26 -15.73 2.85
CA HIS A 529 3.85 -16.09 2.96
C HIS A 529 3.14 -15.25 4.05
N ARG A 530 3.73 -15.16 5.25
CA ARG A 530 3.20 -14.32 6.35
C ARG A 530 3.20 -12.81 6.03
N ARG A 531 4.06 -12.35 5.13
CA ARG A 531 4.03 -10.98 4.62
C ARG A 531 2.87 -10.80 3.64
N LEU A 532 2.75 -11.70 2.66
CA LEU A 532 1.69 -11.69 1.66
C LEU A 532 0.30 -11.87 2.27
N GLU A 533 0.15 -12.66 3.34
CA GLU A 533 -1.09 -12.77 4.11
C GLU A 533 -1.51 -11.42 4.71
N LYS A 534 -0.58 -10.70 5.35
CA LYS A 534 -0.85 -9.36 5.91
C LYS A 534 -1.15 -8.31 4.85
N GLU A 535 -0.44 -8.33 3.73
CA GLU A 535 -0.72 -7.44 2.60
C GLU A 535 -2.09 -7.78 1.95
N ASN A 536 -2.49 -9.05 1.91
CA ASN A 536 -3.80 -9.51 1.44
C ASN A 536 -4.92 -9.13 2.42
N GLU A 537 -4.68 -9.20 3.74
CA GLU A 537 -5.60 -8.69 4.77
C GLU A 537 -5.78 -7.16 4.69
N SER A 538 -4.70 -6.39 4.52
CA SER A 538 -4.82 -4.93 4.37
C SER A 538 -5.57 -4.57 3.08
N LEU A 539 -5.26 -5.21 1.96
CA LEU A 539 -5.98 -5.03 0.69
C LEU A 539 -7.46 -5.44 0.78
N LYS A 540 -7.82 -6.48 1.56
CA LYS A 540 -9.22 -6.81 1.85
C LYS A 540 -9.92 -5.70 2.66
N GLY A 541 -9.24 -5.11 3.63
CA GLY A 541 -9.74 -3.98 4.42
C GLY A 541 -9.94 -2.72 3.56
N GLU A 542 -8.95 -2.35 2.75
CA GLU A 542 -9.02 -1.26 1.78
C GLU A 542 -10.17 -1.48 0.77
N LEU A 543 -10.33 -2.71 0.26
CA LEU A 543 -11.40 -3.07 -0.68
C LEU A 543 -12.80 -3.08 -0.03
N GLN A 544 -12.92 -3.41 1.26
CA GLN A 544 -14.18 -3.22 2.00
C GLN A 544 -14.50 -1.74 2.22
N PHE A 545 -13.51 -0.93 2.60
CA PHE A 545 -13.66 0.51 2.79
C PHE A 545 -14.08 1.22 1.48
N LEU A 546 -13.40 0.92 0.37
CA LEU A 546 -13.73 1.44 -0.96
C LEU A 546 -15.12 0.99 -1.44
N LYS A 547 -15.54 -0.25 -1.14
CA LYS A 547 -16.92 -0.70 -1.39
C LYS A 547 -17.94 0.09 -0.60
N MET A 548 -17.67 0.38 0.68
CA MET A 548 -18.57 1.18 1.52
C MET A 548 -18.69 2.63 1.01
N GLN A 549 -17.57 3.25 0.62
CA GLN A 549 -17.58 4.58 -0.03
C GLN A 549 -18.30 4.57 -1.39
N LEU A 550 -18.16 3.50 -2.18
CA LEU A 550 -18.88 3.33 -3.44
C LEU A 550 -20.40 3.21 -3.20
N GLU A 551 -20.83 2.50 -2.16
CA GLU A 551 -22.25 2.38 -1.82
C GLU A 551 -22.84 3.70 -1.31
N GLU A 552 -22.10 4.43 -0.47
CA GLU A 552 -22.51 5.75 0.00
C GLU A 552 -22.59 6.77 -1.16
N THR A 553 -21.62 6.77 -2.08
CA THR A 553 -21.62 7.67 -3.24
C THR A 553 -22.72 7.32 -4.24
N LYS A 554 -23.07 6.05 -4.46
CA LYS A 554 -24.28 5.65 -5.19
C LYS A 554 -25.54 6.24 -4.54
N GLN A 555 -25.71 6.06 -3.23
CA GLN A 555 -26.89 6.56 -2.50
C GLN A 555 -27.01 8.10 -2.58
N ARG A 556 -25.89 8.83 -2.52
CA ARG A 556 -25.83 10.29 -2.76
C ARG A 556 -26.19 10.66 -4.20
N VAL A 557 -25.74 9.89 -5.19
CA VAL A 557 -26.08 10.09 -6.61
C VAL A 557 -27.57 9.81 -6.89
N ASP A 558 -28.14 8.76 -6.30
CA ASP A 558 -29.54 8.39 -6.53
C ASP A 558 -30.52 9.31 -5.80
N SER A 559 -30.16 9.85 -4.62
CA SER A 559 -30.94 10.93 -3.99
C SER A 559 -30.88 12.23 -4.80
N GLN A 560 -29.72 12.59 -5.36
CA GLN A 560 -29.59 13.72 -6.28
C GLN A 560 -30.39 13.54 -7.58
N LYS A 561 -30.45 12.33 -8.17
CA LYS A 561 -31.34 12.04 -9.31
C LYS A 561 -32.81 12.23 -8.93
N ALA A 562 -33.24 11.77 -7.76
CA ALA A 562 -34.61 11.93 -7.29
C ALA A 562 -34.96 13.40 -7.02
N GLU A 563 -34.01 14.22 -6.56
CA GLU A 563 -34.16 15.67 -6.44
C GLU A 563 -34.21 16.36 -7.81
N GLN A 564 -33.32 15.99 -8.74
CA GLN A 564 -33.33 16.47 -10.12
C GLN A 564 -34.68 16.21 -10.81
N GLN A 565 -35.26 15.02 -10.64
CA GLN A 565 -36.58 14.68 -11.20
C GLN A 565 -37.70 15.54 -10.58
N LYS A 566 -37.66 15.83 -9.28
CA LYS A 566 -38.62 16.75 -8.62
C LYS A 566 -38.48 18.17 -9.17
N LEU A 567 -37.26 18.67 -9.30
CA LEU A 567 -36.99 20.01 -9.85
C LEU A 567 -37.40 20.12 -11.33
N GLN A 568 -37.14 19.10 -12.15
CA GLN A 568 -37.60 19.02 -13.53
C GLN A 568 -39.13 19.04 -13.62
N LYS A 569 -39.84 18.35 -12.71
CA LYS A 569 -41.30 18.43 -12.65
C LYS A 569 -41.78 19.84 -12.27
N ILE A 570 -41.20 20.46 -11.23
CA ILE A 570 -41.55 21.82 -10.80
C ILE A 570 -41.35 22.83 -11.93
N ILE A 571 -40.29 22.69 -12.74
CA ILE A 571 -40.05 23.53 -13.93
C ILE A 571 -41.16 23.30 -14.98
N ALA A 572 -41.49 22.04 -15.29
CA ALA A 572 -42.54 21.72 -16.27
C ALA A 572 -43.93 22.20 -15.83
N ASP A 573 -44.28 22.06 -14.55
CA ASP A 573 -45.52 22.56 -13.97
C ASP A 573 -45.57 24.11 -14.05
N ALA A 574 -44.46 24.80 -13.73
CA ALA A 574 -44.36 26.26 -13.82
C ALA A 574 -44.36 26.81 -15.26
N ASP A 575 -43.75 26.11 -16.22
CA ASP A 575 -43.82 26.47 -17.65
C ASP A 575 -45.26 26.29 -18.19
N ALA A 576 -45.98 25.26 -17.74
CA ALA A 576 -47.39 25.07 -18.07
C ALA A 576 -48.27 26.21 -17.51
N GLU A 577 -48.06 26.61 -16.25
CA GLU A 577 -48.73 27.79 -15.66
C GLU A 577 -48.39 29.08 -16.44
N GLN A 578 -47.13 29.29 -16.82
CA GLN A 578 -46.71 30.45 -17.60
C GLN A 578 -47.40 30.50 -18.98
N ILE A 579 -47.55 29.35 -19.64
CA ILE A 579 -48.30 29.23 -20.91
C ILE A 579 -49.79 29.52 -20.70
N GLN A 580 -50.38 29.09 -19.58
CA GLN A 580 -51.77 29.39 -19.24
C GLN A 580 -51.99 30.88 -18.95
N GLN A 581 -51.11 31.51 -18.16
CA GLN A 581 -51.15 32.95 -17.87
C GLN A 581 -50.99 33.80 -19.14
N LYS A 582 -50.09 33.41 -20.06
CA LYS A 582 -49.96 34.04 -21.39
C LYS A 582 -51.27 33.99 -22.19
N LYS A 583 -51.92 32.82 -22.27
CA LYS A 583 -53.21 32.66 -22.96
C LYS A 583 -54.33 33.53 -22.35
N GLN A 584 -54.33 33.68 -21.02
CA GLN A 584 -55.26 34.57 -20.31
C GLN A 584 -54.97 36.06 -20.62
N LEU A 585 -53.69 36.47 -20.61
CA LEU A 585 -53.28 37.82 -21.00
C LEU A 585 -53.68 38.13 -22.45
N ASP A 586 -53.45 37.21 -23.38
CA ASP A 586 -53.86 37.32 -24.78
C ASP A 586 -55.39 37.42 -24.94
N GLN A 587 -56.16 36.78 -24.05
CA GLN A 587 -57.62 36.95 -24.00
C GLN A 587 -58.01 38.36 -23.52
N VAL A 588 -57.46 38.81 -22.39
CA VAL A 588 -57.72 40.16 -21.84
C VAL A 588 -57.31 41.26 -22.84
N ILE A 589 -56.22 41.07 -23.58
CA ILE A 589 -55.81 41.97 -24.68
C ILE A 589 -56.87 42.01 -25.80
N ARG A 590 -57.38 40.85 -26.25
CA ARG A 590 -58.44 40.78 -27.28
C ARG A 590 -59.75 41.40 -26.80
N GLU A 591 -60.11 41.23 -25.54
CA GLU A 591 -61.30 41.83 -24.92
C GLU A 591 -61.15 43.35 -24.80
N ARG A 592 -60.02 43.84 -24.28
CA ARG A 592 -59.64 45.27 -24.25
C ARG A 592 -59.71 45.89 -25.64
N ASP A 593 -59.16 45.24 -26.66
CA ASP A 593 -59.12 45.78 -28.03
C ASP A 593 -60.49 45.76 -28.71
N SER A 594 -61.35 44.79 -28.35
CA SER A 594 -62.77 44.79 -28.75
C SER A 594 -63.53 45.95 -28.11
N LEU A 595 -63.40 46.13 -26.79
CA LEU A 595 -64.02 47.22 -26.04
C LEU A 595 -63.50 48.59 -26.51
N GLY A 596 -62.20 48.73 -26.78
CA GLY A 596 -61.59 49.93 -27.35
C GLY A 596 -62.18 50.30 -28.72
N LYS A 597 -62.37 49.32 -29.61
CA LYS A 597 -63.05 49.52 -30.91
C LYS A 597 -64.52 49.91 -30.75
N GLN A 598 -65.22 49.38 -29.74
CA GLN A 598 -66.59 49.77 -29.43
C GLN A 598 -66.65 51.20 -28.86
N LEU A 599 -65.78 51.56 -27.92
CA LEU A 599 -65.69 52.89 -27.33
C LEU A 599 -65.30 53.95 -28.37
N LEU A 600 -64.42 53.64 -29.33
CA LEU A 600 -64.12 54.53 -30.45
C LEU A 600 -65.40 54.84 -31.25
N ARG A 601 -66.10 53.80 -31.72
CA ARG A 601 -67.37 53.95 -32.47
C ARG A 601 -68.42 54.75 -31.70
N ARG A 602 -68.57 54.53 -30.38
CA ARG A 602 -69.50 55.31 -29.55
C ARG A 602 -69.07 56.76 -29.36
N ASN A 603 -67.77 57.06 -29.36
CA ASN A 603 -67.26 58.42 -29.37
C ASN A 603 -67.51 59.10 -30.73
N ASP A 604 -67.33 58.38 -31.85
CA ASP A 604 -67.61 58.88 -33.20
C ASP A 604 -69.11 59.17 -33.39
N GLU A 605 -69.98 58.24 -33.00
CA GLU A 605 -71.43 58.43 -32.94
C GLU A 605 -71.81 59.66 -32.10
N ARG A 606 -71.20 59.82 -30.92
CA ARG A 606 -71.43 60.97 -30.02
C ARG A 606 -70.96 62.29 -30.65
N ALA A 607 -69.84 62.30 -31.36
CA ALA A 607 -69.34 63.48 -32.07
C ALA A 607 -70.28 63.88 -33.22
N LEU A 608 -70.76 62.91 -34.01
CA LEU A 608 -71.76 63.13 -35.06
C LEU A 608 -73.09 63.67 -34.48
N LEU A 609 -73.51 63.18 -33.31
CA LEU A 609 -74.69 63.70 -32.60
C LEU A 609 -74.48 65.14 -32.10
N PHE A 610 -73.31 65.47 -31.55
CA PHE A 610 -73.00 66.85 -31.13
C PHE A 610 -73.00 67.82 -32.30
N GLU A 611 -72.38 67.48 -33.43
CA GLU A 611 -72.37 68.36 -34.61
C GLU A 611 -73.78 68.48 -35.22
N LYS A 612 -74.59 67.40 -35.19
CA LYS A 612 -76.01 67.48 -35.57
C LYS A 612 -76.81 68.42 -34.67
N ILE A 613 -76.61 68.37 -33.34
CA ILE A 613 -77.23 69.29 -32.38
C ILE A 613 -76.77 70.74 -32.65
N ARG A 614 -75.49 70.97 -32.90
CA ARG A 614 -74.92 72.28 -33.23
C ARG A 614 -75.50 72.87 -34.52
N ILE A 615 -75.67 72.06 -35.56
CA ILE A 615 -76.35 72.44 -36.80
C ILE A 615 -77.81 72.80 -36.52
N GLN A 616 -78.54 71.98 -35.74
CA GLN A 616 -79.92 72.26 -35.35
C GLN A 616 -80.04 73.56 -34.54
N GLN A 617 -79.13 73.83 -33.60
CA GLN A 617 -79.07 75.08 -32.84
C GLN A 617 -78.80 76.29 -33.75
N SER A 618 -77.92 76.17 -34.76
CA SER A 618 -77.68 77.23 -35.75
C SER A 618 -78.91 77.50 -36.62
N VAL A 619 -79.65 76.46 -37.02
CA VAL A 619 -80.91 76.59 -37.76
C VAL A 619 -82.01 77.22 -36.90
N LEU A 620 -82.16 76.79 -35.64
CA LEU A 620 -83.10 77.38 -34.69
C LEU A 620 -82.80 78.86 -34.45
N SER A 621 -81.55 79.22 -34.14
CA SER A 621 -81.15 80.62 -33.92
C SER A 621 -81.42 81.53 -35.13
N LYS A 622 -81.24 81.03 -36.36
CA LYS A 622 -81.65 81.74 -37.59
C LYS A 622 -83.18 81.84 -37.71
N GLY A 623 -83.90 80.78 -37.37
CA GLY A 623 -85.37 80.76 -37.31
C GLY A 623 -85.91 81.79 -36.33
N ASP A 624 -85.37 81.83 -35.11
CA ASP A 624 -85.72 82.79 -34.05
C ASP A 624 -85.42 84.23 -34.48
N PHE A 625 -84.27 84.47 -35.12
CA PHE A 625 -83.92 85.78 -35.67
C PHE A 625 -84.95 86.24 -36.72
N HIS A 626 -85.28 85.40 -37.70
CA HIS A 626 -86.27 85.72 -38.72
C HIS A 626 -87.69 85.85 -38.14
N TYR A 627 -88.06 85.02 -37.15
CA TYR A 627 -89.33 85.14 -36.45
C TYR A 627 -89.45 86.47 -35.71
N ASN A 628 -88.43 86.85 -34.93
CA ASN A 628 -88.38 88.14 -34.22
C ASN A 628 -88.43 89.32 -35.20
N GLN A 629 -87.75 89.23 -36.35
CA GLN A 629 -87.86 90.22 -37.43
C GLN A 629 -89.32 90.37 -37.92
N ARG A 630 -90.03 89.25 -38.15
CA ARG A 630 -91.46 89.28 -38.54
C ARG A 630 -92.40 89.74 -37.41
N VAL A 631 -92.04 89.53 -36.15
CA VAL A 631 -92.77 90.10 -35.00
C VAL A 631 -92.62 91.62 -34.97
N GLU A 632 -91.43 92.17 -35.23
CA GLU A 632 -91.23 93.62 -35.30
C GLU A 632 -91.86 94.23 -36.56
N ASP A 633 -91.79 93.58 -37.73
CA ASP A 633 -92.56 93.97 -38.93
C ASP A 633 -94.06 94.08 -38.59
N MET A 634 -94.62 93.06 -37.92
CA MET A 634 -96.00 93.09 -37.44
C MET A 634 -96.25 94.19 -36.38
N ARG A 635 -95.26 94.56 -35.56
CA ARG A 635 -95.38 95.65 -34.58
C ARG A 635 -95.42 97.01 -35.28
N LEU A 636 -94.55 97.23 -36.26
CA LEU A 636 -94.51 98.42 -37.10
C LEU A 636 -95.80 98.57 -37.93
N LEU A 637 -96.27 97.49 -38.56
CA LEU A 637 -97.56 97.49 -39.27
C LEU A 637 -98.74 97.77 -38.32
N LYS A 638 -98.76 97.21 -37.11
CA LYS A 638 -99.78 97.53 -36.08
C LYS A 638 -99.70 99.00 -35.62
N LEU A 639 -98.52 99.60 -35.58
CA LEU A 639 -98.34 101.04 -35.28
C LEU A 639 -98.83 101.93 -36.43
N GLU A 640 -98.52 101.60 -37.68
CA GLU A 640 -99.02 102.36 -38.84
C GLU A 640 -100.54 102.19 -39.01
N ILE A 641 -101.11 101.00 -38.76
CA ILE A 641 -102.57 100.82 -38.67
C ILE A 641 -103.18 101.70 -37.57
N LYS A 642 -102.54 101.83 -36.40
CA LYS A 642 -102.99 102.77 -35.34
C LYS A 642 -102.88 104.23 -35.79
N ARG A 643 -101.82 104.61 -36.50
CA ARG A 643 -101.61 105.96 -37.06
C ARG A 643 -102.64 106.30 -38.14
N LEU A 644 -102.92 105.39 -39.06
CA LEU A 644 -103.93 105.52 -40.11
C LEU A 644 -105.34 105.58 -39.51
N ARG A 645 -105.66 104.75 -38.50
CA ARG A 645 -106.93 104.83 -37.75
C ARG A 645 -107.08 106.16 -37.00
N ARG A 646 -106.01 106.69 -36.39
CA ARG A 646 -106.01 108.04 -35.79
C ARG A 646 -106.22 109.13 -36.84
N LYS A 647 -105.51 109.07 -37.98
CA LYS A 647 -105.67 110.01 -39.10
C LYS A 647 -107.09 109.97 -39.66
N LYS A 648 -107.67 108.78 -39.83
CA LYS A 648 -109.08 108.62 -40.20
C LYS A 648 -110.00 109.24 -39.15
N SER A 649 -109.85 108.92 -37.86
CA SER A 649 -110.70 109.47 -36.80
C SER A 649 -110.60 111.00 -36.65
N ILE A 650 -109.47 111.62 -37.01
CA ILE A 650 -109.33 113.09 -37.06
C ILE A 650 -110.08 113.65 -38.27
N LEU A 651 -109.98 113.00 -39.44
CA LEU A 651 -110.73 113.38 -40.64
C LEU A 651 -112.24 113.16 -40.47
N ASP A 652 -112.66 112.02 -39.93
CA ASP A 652 -114.06 111.70 -39.59
C ASP A 652 -114.67 112.76 -38.65
N LYS A 653 -113.86 113.34 -37.74
CA LYS A 653 -114.26 114.47 -36.88
C LYS A 653 -114.26 115.84 -37.57
N ALA A 654 -113.48 116.02 -38.63
CA ALA A 654 -113.47 117.25 -39.42
C ALA A 654 -114.58 117.30 -40.49
N VAL A 655 -115.18 116.16 -40.84
CA VAL A 655 -116.34 116.08 -41.75
C VAL A 655 -117.55 116.90 -41.26
N PRO A 656 -118.07 116.75 -40.01
CA PRO A 656 -119.20 117.57 -39.55
C PRO A 656 -118.85 119.06 -39.53
N ASN A 657 -117.64 119.44 -39.08
CA ASN A 657 -117.18 120.83 -39.18
C ASN A 657 -117.15 121.35 -40.63
N ALA A 658 -116.92 120.49 -41.64
CA ALA A 658 -117.00 120.88 -43.04
C ALA A 658 -118.44 121.02 -43.57
N GLU A 659 -119.42 120.41 -42.92
CA GLU A 659 -120.85 120.63 -43.18
C GLU A 659 -121.37 121.87 -42.45
N GLU A 660 -120.96 122.09 -41.20
CA GLU A 660 -121.20 123.33 -40.44
C GLU A 660 -120.59 124.53 -41.17
N LEU A 661 -119.30 124.48 -41.55
CA LEU A 661 -118.66 125.53 -42.36
C LEU A 661 -119.33 125.70 -43.74
N ARG A 662 -119.95 124.69 -44.33
CA ARG A 662 -120.77 124.84 -45.54
C ARG A 662 -122.08 125.57 -45.25
N GLN A 663 -122.74 125.27 -44.13
CA GLN A 663 -123.96 125.96 -43.71
C GLN A 663 -123.67 127.41 -43.33
N GLU A 664 -122.59 127.68 -42.59
CA GLU A 664 -122.09 129.03 -42.33
C GLU A 664 -121.72 129.74 -43.63
N LEU A 665 -121.03 129.09 -44.57
CA LEU A 665 -120.70 129.70 -45.86
C LEU A 665 -121.96 130.00 -46.69
N PHE A 666 -123.00 129.16 -46.68
CA PHE A 666 -124.29 129.49 -47.27
C PHE A 666 -125.04 130.60 -46.52
N HIS A 667 -124.94 130.64 -45.19
CA HIS A 667 -125.54 131.70 -44.36
C HIS A 667 -124.85 133.04 -44.67
N LEU A 668 -123.53 133.09 -44.58
CA LEU A 668 -122.68 134.22 -44.94
C LEU A 668 -122.80 134.58 -46.42
N GLN A 669 -123.06 133.67 -47.36
CA GLN A 669 -123.37 134.03 -48.75
C GLN A 669 -124.74 134.69 -48.87
N ARG A 670 -125.74 134.25 -48.10
CA ARG A 670 -127.10 134.82 -48.08
C ARG A 670 -127.15 136.15 -47.34
N GLU A 671 -126.35 136.31 -46.28
CA GLU A 671 -126.10 137.58 -45.61
C GLU A 671 -125.26 138.51 -46.47
N LEU A 672 -124.18 138.03 -47.11
CA LEU A 672 -123.43 138.80 -48.10
C LEU A 672 -124.27 139.18 -49.31
N LEU A 673 -125.30 138.42 -49.70
CA LEU A 673 -126.27 138.84 -50.71
C LEU A 673 -127.19 139.95 -50.19
N ARG A 674 -127.76 139.80 -48.99
CA ARG A 674 -128.57 140.85 -48.33
C ARG A 674 -127.77 142.13 -48.14
N GLU A 675 -126.58 142.02 -47.57
CA GLU A 675 -125.65 143.11 -47.35
C GLU A 675 -125.03 143.60 -48.67
N ARG A 676 -124.95 142.82 -49.75
CA ARG A 676 -124.65 143.39 -51.09
C ARG A 676 -125.82 144.19 -51.65
N THR A 677 -127.07 143.77 -51.46
CA THR A 677 -128.21 144.63 -51.84
C THR A 677 -128.32 145.87 -50.95
N ARG A 678 -128.05 145.74 -49.64
CA ARG A 678 -128.06 146.86 -48.68
C ARG A 678 -126.88 147.81 -48.91
N ASN A 679 -125.69 147.27 -49.12
CA ASN A 679 -124.49 148.03 -49.46
C ASN A 679 -124.55 148.59 -50.88
N SER A 680 -125.26 147.97 -51.83
CA SER A 680 -125.57 148.63 -53.11
C SER A 680 -126.45 149.88 -52.92
N VAL A 681 -127.36 149.87 -51.94
CA VAL A 681 -128.20 151.02 -51.58
C VAL A 681 -127.45 152.03 -50.69
N LEU A 682 -126.41 151.61 -49.96
CA LEU A 682 -125.61 152.48 -49.07
C LEU A 682 -124.33 153.02 -49.71
N GLU A 683 -123.70 152.31 -50.66
CA GLU A 683 -122.60 152.80 -51.52
C GLU A 683 -123.09 153.86 -52.51
N GLU A 684 -124.39 153.83 -52.85
CA GLU A 684 -125.09 154.89 -53.57
C GLU A 684 -125.28 156.15 -52.70
N GLN A 685 -125.16 156.04 -51.36
CA GLN A 685 -125.30 157.16 -50.42
C GLN A 685 -123.96 157.66 -49.82
N LEU A 686 -123.04 156.78 -49.43
CA LEU A 686 -121.84 157.15 -48.65
C LEU A 686 -120.55 156.40 -49.06
N LYS A 687 -119.80 157.03 -49.96
CA LYS A 687 -118.33 156.92 -50.05
C LYS A 687 -117.68 157.83 -48.97
N PRO A 688 -116.39 157.65 -48.57
CA PRO A 688 -115.49 156.47 -48.67
C PRO A 688 -114.59 156.26 -47.40
N ILE A 689 -113.43 155.60 -47.56
CA ILE A 689 -112.14 155.78 -46.81
C ILE A 689 -111.79 154.83 -45.62
N ASN A 690 -110.93 153.83 -45.93
CA ASN A 690 -109.67 153.43 -45.24
C ASN A 690 -109.63 152.71 -43.86
N ILE A 691 -108.57 151.96 -43.45
CA ILE A 691 -107.63 151.02 -44.12
C ILE A 691 -106.76 150.24 -43.06
N HIS A 692 -106.36 148.98 -43.35
CA HIS A 692 -105.29 148.15 -42.72
C HIS A 692 -105.24 147.79 -41.20
N ARG A 693 -104.79 146.54 -40.89
CA ARG A 693 -103.50 146.27 -40.19
C ARG A 693 -103.03 144.79 -40.31
N TRP A 694 -101.71 144.54 -40.18
CA TRP A 694 -101.06 143.22 -40.11
C TRP A 694 -100.42 142.97 -38.72
N ARG A 695 -100.05 141.70 -38.40
CA ARG A 695 -99.03 141.34 -37.40
C ARG A 695 -98.35 139.99 -37.73
N ARG A 696 -97.10 139.81 -37.27
CA ARG A 696 -96.28 138.58 -37.33
C ARG A 696 -95.79 138.23 -35.91
N LEU A 697 -95.30 137.00 -35.68
CA LEU A 697 -94.77 136.53 -34.38
C LEU A 697 -93.47 135.71 -34.55
N GLU A 698 -92.78 135.45 -33.45
CA GLU A 698 -91.32 135.15 -33.38
C GLU A 698 -91.00 133.74 -32.81
N GLY A 699 -89.72 133.35 -32.84
CA GLY A 699 -89.16 132.14 -32.22
C GLY A 699 -87.62 132.10 -32.31
N SER A 700 -86.96 131.34 -31.43
CA SER A 700 -85.49 131.29 -31.27
C SER A 700 -84.96 129.90 -30.89
N ASP A 701 -83.73 129.58 -31.29
CA ASP A 701 -83.03 128.29 -31.06
C ASP A 701 -81.90 128.36 -30.01
N PRO A 702 -81.51 127.22 -29.37
CA PRO A 702 -80.41 127.13 -28.41
C PRO A 702 -78.99 127.07 -29.05
N GLY A 703 -77.97 127.36 -28.24
CA GLY A 703 -76.61 127.68 -28.71
C GLY A 703 -75.64 126.51 -28.93
N ARG A 704 -74.78 126.65 -29.96
CA ARG A 704 -73.77 125.67 -30.43
C ARG A 704 -72.80 125.14 -29.34
N TYR A 705 -72.60 125.86 -28.25
CA TYR A 705 -71.62 125.55 -27.20
C TYR A 705 -71.99 124.32 -26.35
N GLU A 706 -73.28 124.15 -26.03
CA GLU A 706 -73.77 123.03 -25.20
C GLU A 706 -73.54 121.67 -25.88
N LEU A 707 -73.71 121.62 -27.21
CA LEU A 707 -73.42 120.45 -28.03
C LEU A 707 -71.93 120.06 -27.98
N ILE A 708 -71.02 121.04 -28.00
CA ILE A 708 -69.57 120.80 -27.96
C ILE A 708 -69.14 120.23 -26.61
N GLN A 709 -69.65 120.76 -25.50
CA GLN A 709 -69.39 120.19 -24.16
C GLN A 709 -69.90 118.74 -24.04
N LYS A 710 -71.04 118.42 -24.67
CA LYS A 710 -71.61 117.08 -24.67
C LYS A 710 -70.79 116.08 -25.50
N ILE A 711 -70.16 116.53 -26.58
CA ILE A 711 -69.20 115.71 -27.36
C ILE A 711 -67.92 115.44 -26.55
N GLN A 712 -67.31 116.47 -25.94
CA GLN A 712 -66.04 116.33 -25.20
C GLN A 712 -66.15 115.52 -23.90
N SER A 713 -67.36 115.41 -23.32
CA SER A 713 -67.62 114.55 -22.15
C SER A 713 -67.83 113.09 -22.57
N LEU A 714 -68.50 112.84 -23.70
CA LEU A 714 -68.63 111.49 -24.27
C LEU A 714 -67.28 110.94 -24.76
N GLN A 715 -66.44 111.74 -25.42
CA GLN A 715 -65.11 111.32 -25.89
C GLN A 715 -64.20 110.89 -24.74
N ARG A 716 -64.13 111.66 -23.64
CA ARG A 716 -63.35 111.26 -22.45
C ARG A 716 -63.86 109.98 -21.81
N ARG A 717 -65.18 109.76 -21.81
CA ARG A 717 -65.80 108.53 -21.28
C ARG A 717 -65.56 107.31 -22.18
N LEU A 718 -65.39 107.51 -23.49
CA LEU A 718 -65.01 106.47 -24.44
C LEU A 718 -63.56 106.03 -24.21
N ILE A 719 -62.62 106.99 -24.11
CA ILE A 719 -61.18 106.72 -23.93
C ILE A 719 -60.91 105.92 -22.64
N ALA A 720 -61.54 106.31 -21.52
CA ALA A 720 -61.43 105.55 -20.28
C ALA A 720 -61.93 104.10 -20.44
N LYS A 721 -63.04 103.89 -21.17
CA LYS A 721 -63.59 102.55 -21.40
C LYS A 721 -62.83 101.70 -22.41
N THR A 722 -62.02 102.29 -23.29
CA THR A 722 -61.06 101.52 -24.10
C THR A 722 -59.84 101.11 -23.28
N GLN A 723 -59.34 101.96 -22.38
CA GLN A 723 -58.20 101.63 -21.51
C GLN A 723 -58.53 100.49 -20.53
N GLU A 724 -59.71 100.52 -19.89
CA GLU A 724 -60.20 99.39 -19.07
C GLU A 724 -60.28 98.06 -19.86
N LEU A 725 -60.52 98.13 -21.18
CA LEU A 725 -60.62 96.96 -22.05
C LEU A 725 -59.24 96.40 -22.38
N GLU A 726 -58.27 97.26 -22.72
CA GLU A 726 -56.86 96.89 -22.93
C GLU A 726 -56.23 96.28 -21.67
N GLU A 727 -56.52 96.82 -20.48
CA GLU A 727 -56.09 96.24 -19.19
C GLU A 727 -56.69 94.84 -18.96
N HIS A 728 -57.96 94.63 -19.31
CA HIS A 728 -58.62 93.33 -19.21
C HIS A 728 -58.10 92.31 -20.24
N GLU A 729 -57.77 92.72 -21.47
CA GLU A 729 -57.17 91.83 -22.48
C GLU A 729 -55.75 91.39 -22.09
N LEU A 730 -54.94 92.31 -21.53
CA LEU A 730 -53.62 91.96 -20.97
C LEU A 730 -53.72 90.93 -19.84
N LEU A 731 -54.64 91.16 -18.89
CA LEU A 731 -54.94 90.21 -17.81
C LEU A 731 -55.38 88.85 -18.34
N LEU A 732 -56.17 88.81 -19.42
CA LEU A 732 -56.59 87.55 -20.04
C LEU A 732 -55.39 86.79 -20.62
N GLN A 733 -54.51 87.47 -21.38
CA GLN A 733 -53.32 86.86 -21.96
C GLN A 733 -52.34 86.31 -20.91
N GLU A 734 -52.21 86.96 -19.75
CA GLU A 734 -51.41 86.43 -18.64
C GLU A 734 -52.03 85.16 -18.04
N LYS A 735 -53.36 85.13 -17.84
CA LYS A 735 -54.05 83.93 -17.35
C LYS A 735 -54.03 82.77 -18.35
N GLU A 736 -54.09 83.04 -19.65
CA GLU A 736 -53.95 82.03 -20.70
C GLU A 736 -52.54 81.43 -20.73
N LYS A 737 -51.47 82.25 -20.62
CA LYS A 737 -50.08 81.75 -20.50
C LYS A 737 -49.92 80.86 -19.27
N LEU A 738 -50.34 81.33 -18.09
CA LEU A 738 -50.31 80.55 -16.85
C LEU A 738 -51.11 79.25 -16.95
N TYR A 739 -52.26 79.25 -17.63
CA TYR A 739 -53.06 78.05 -17.87
C TYR A 739 -52.33 77.04 -18.79
N VAL A 740 -51.69 77.51 -19.87
CA VAL A 740 -50.90 76.65 -20.77
C VAL A 740 -49.66 76.08 -20.08
N GLU A 741 -49.00 76.85 -19.21
CA GLU A 741 -47.87 76.41 -18.39
C GLU A 741 -48.29 75.37 -17.34
N LEU A 742 -49.36 75.63 -16.57
CA LEU A 742 -49.95 74.66 -15.65
C LEU A 742 -50.37 73.36 -16.35
N LYS A 743 -50.91 73.47 -17.57
CA LYS A 743 -51.29 72.31 -18.38
C LYS A 743 -50.07 71.51 -18.87
N HIS A 744 -48.95 72.16 -19.18
CA HIS A 744 -47.67 71.49 -19.45
C HIS A 744 -47.05 70.85 -18.21
N ILE A 745 -47.18 71.46 -17.03
CA ILE A 745 -46.71 70.90 -15.76
C ILE A 745 -47.53 69.66 -15.39
N LEU A 746 -48.85 69.74 -15.47
CA LEU A 746 -49.75 68.59 -15.22
C LEU A 746 -49.52 67.45 -16.24
N ALA A 747 -49.31 67.77 -17.52
CA ALA A 747 -48.98 66.76 -18.54
C ALA A 747 -47.57 66.13 -18.37
N ARG A 748 -46.73 66.68 -17.48
CA ARG A 748 -45.42 66.13 -17.09
C ARG A 748 -45.44 65.41 -15.74
N GLN A 749 -46.54 65.44 -14.99
CA GLN A 749 -46.68 64.64 -13.77
C GLN A 749 -47.03 63.20 -14.13
N PRO A 750 -46.34 62.19 -13.56
CA PRO A 750 -46.75 60.80 -13.71
C PRO A 750 -48.14 60.59 -13.08
N GLY A 751 -49.01 59.85 -13.76
CA GLY A 751 -50.32 59.47 -13.22
C GLY A 751 -50.20 58.64 -11.93
N PRO A 752 -51.29 58.47 -11.15
CA PRO A 752 -51.24 57.86 -9.82
C PRO A 752 -50.58 56.48 -9.81
N GLU A 753 -50.87 55.60 -10.78
CA GLU A 753 -50.20 54.29 -10.92
C GLU A 753 -48.68 54.42 -11.10
N ALA A 754 -48.22 55.39 -11.90
CA ALA A 754 -46.80 55.63 -12.14
C ALA A 754 -46.11 56.30 -10.93
N ALA A 755 -46.84 57.08 -10.13
CA ALA A 755 -46.38 57.59 -8.85
C ALA A 755 -46.24 56.47 -7.80
N GLU A 756 -47.21 55.55 -7.73
CA GLU A 756 -47.14 54.36 -6.88
C GLU A 756 -46.02 53.40 -7.30
N GLN A 757 -45.87 53.12 -8.60
CA GLN A 757 -44.76 52.33 -9.14
C GLN A 757 -43.41 52.99 -8.81
N LEU A 758 -43.26 54.30 -9.00
CA LEU A 758 -42.06 55.03 -8.61
C LEU A 758 -41.80 54.92 -7.10
N GLN A 759 -42.85 54.96 -6.26
CA GLN A 759 -42.72 54.78 -4.81
C GLN A 759 -42.26 53.35 -4.47
N GLN A 760 -42.86 52.31 -5.06
CA GLN A 760 -42.48 50.90 -4.88
C GLN A 760 -41.03 50.64 -5.35
N CYS A 761 -40.61 51.23 -6.47
CA CYS A 761 -39.23 51.23 -6.92
C CYS A 761 -38.29 51.95 -5.93
N GLN A 762 -38.68 53.10 -5.38
CA GLN A 762 -37.89 53.77 -4.33
C GLN A 762 -37.81 52.94 -3.04
N TRP A 763 -38.87 52.25 -2.63
CA TRP A 763 -38.87 51.33 -1.48
C TRP A 763 -37.93 50.14 -1.71
N THR A 764 -38.03 49.47 -2.85
CA THR A 764 -37.12 48.35 -3.19
C THR A 764 -35.67 48.79 -3.38
N VAL A 765 -35.41 49.98 -3.94
CA VAL A 765 -34.06 50.57 -3.99
C VAL A 765 -33.55 50.90 -2.59
N ARG A 766 -34.38 51.45 -1.68
CA ARG A 766 -34.00 51.70 -0.27
C ARG A 766 -33.70 50.41 0.49
N GLU A 767 -34.51 49.37 0.32
CA GLU A 767 -34.28 48.00 0.82
C GLU A 767 -32.96 47.43 0.32
N ARG A 768 -32.73 47.43 -1.00
CA ARG A 768 -31.50 46.93 -1.62
C ARG A 768 -30.30 47.73 -1.15
N THR A 769 -30.43 49.05 -1.00
CA THR A 769 -29.37 49.93 -0.44
C THR A 769 -29.07 49.61 1.03
N LYS A 770 -30.08 49.29 1.86
CA LYS A 770 -29.86 48.80 3.24
C LYS A 770 -29.09 47.48 3.23
N LYS A 771 -29.53 46.50 2.44
CA LYS A 771 -28.87 45.18 2.30
C LYS A 771 -27.43 45.32 1.78
N LEU A 772 -27.19 46.21 0.82
CA LEU A 772 -25.86 46.50 0.27
C LEU A 772 -24.96 47.23 1.30
N LYS A 773 -25.51 48.12 2.13
CA LYS A 773 -24.77 48.73 3.27
C LYS A 773 -24.37 47.69 4.33
N VAL A 774 -25.21 46.69 4.60
CA VAL A 774 -24.88 45.58 5.50
C VAL A 774 -23.75 44.74 4.90
N LEU A 775 -23.87 44.31 3.64
CA LEU A 775 -22.82 43.56 2.93
C LEU A 775 -21.48 44.33 2.84
N VAL A 776 -21.51 45.66 2.69
CA VAL A 776 -20.31 46.52 2.72
C VAL A 776 -19.72 46.65 4.13
N ALA A 777 -20.53 46.60 5.19
CA ALA A 777 -20.03 46.54 6.56
C ALA A 777 -19.41 45.17 6.88
N GLU A 778 -20.04 44.08 6.43
CA GLU A 778 -19.51 42.71 6.53
C GLU A 778 -18.18 42.56 5.77
N LEU A 779 -18.11 43.04 4.52
CA LEU A 779 -16.85 43.07 3.75
C LEU A 779 -15.77 43.89 4.46
N ARG A 780 -16.09 45.06 5.01
CA ARG A 780 -15.13 45.87 5.79
C ARG A 780 -14.66 45.18 7.08
N MET A 781 -15.53 44.43 7.75
CA MET A 781 -15.14 43.62 8.91
C MET A 781 -14.24 42.45 8.48
N LEU A 782 -14.51 41.80 7.34
CA LEU A 782 -13.66 40.75 6.79
C LEU A 782 -12.30 41.27 6.33
N ASP A 783 -12.24 42.45 5.70
CA ASP A 783 -10.99 43.15 5.38
C ASP A 783 -10.21 43.54 6.64
N SER A 784 -10.90 44.01 7.71
CA SER A 784 -10.26 44.27 9.01
C SER A 784 -9.62 43.00 9.56
N LYS A 785 -10.38 41.91 9.68
CA LYS A 785 -9.88 40.61 10.16
C LYS A 785 -8.76 40.06 9.28
N MET A 786 -8.84 40.20 7.96
CA MET A 786 -7.75 39.82 7.05
C MET A 786 -6.48 40.67 7.30
N ASN A 787 -6.61 41.96 7.57
CA ASN A 787 -5.47 42.84 7.84
C ASN A 787 -4.91 42.64 9.26
N GLU A 788 -5.75 42.32 10.24
CA GLU A 788 -5.37 41.82 11.56
C GLU A 788 -4.53 40.54 11.40
N TYR A 789 -5.04 39.51 10.71
CA TYR A 789 -4.29 38.26 10.44
C TYR A 789 -3.01 38.50 9.62
N LYS A 790 -2.96 39.47 8.69
CA LYS A 790 -1.71 39.85 8.01
C LYS A 790 -0.70 40.43 8.99
N SER A 791 -1.13 41.37 9.85
CA SER A 791 -0.26 41.99 10.86
C SER A 791 0.23 40.98 11.90
N GLU A 792 -0.61 40.01 12.27
CA GLU A 792 -0.29 38.93 13.19
C GLU A 792 0.67 37.91 12.57
N ASN A 793 0.47 37.51 11.31
CA ASN A 793 1.46 36.72 10.57
C ASN A 793 2.79 37.46 10.43
N GLN A 794 2.78 38.78 10.20
CA GLN A 794 3.98 39.59 10.07
C GLN A 794 4.70 39.74 11.42
N ARG A 795 3.95 39.84 12.52
CA ARG A 795 4.47 39.76 13.90
C ARG A 795 5.09 38.38 14.18
N LEU A 796 4.38 37.28 13.91
CA LEU A 796 4.86 35.91 14.11
C LEU A 796 6.11 35.63 13.25
N ALA A 797 6.18 36.16 12.02
CA ALA A 797 7.37 36.08 11.17
C ALA A 797 8.57 36.84 11.78
N ASN A 798 8.33 38.02 12.36
CA ASN A 798 9.35 38.79 13.08
C ASN A 798 9.80 38.09 14.38
N GLU A 799 8.88 37.47 15.12
CA GLU A 799 9.19 36.66 16.31
C GLU A 799 10.00 35.41 15.90
N LEU A 800 9.65 34.71 14.82
CA LEU A 800 10.44 33.62 14.22
C LEU A 800 11.82 34.09 13.76
N ALA A 801 11.94 35.27 13.15
CA ALA A 801 13.23 35.84 12.76
C ALA A 801 14.10 36.19 13.98
N ASN A 802 13.49 36.68 15.07
CA ASN A 802 14.18 36.95 16.32
C ASN A 802 14.57 35.65 17.07
N ILE A 803 13.75 34.60 17.02
CA ILE A 803 14.10 33.27 17.54
C ILE A 803 15.24 32.68 16.71
N LYS A 804 15.21 32.77 15.38
CA LYS A 804 16.33 32.36 14.50
C LYS A 804 17.62 33.15 14.82
N LYS A 805 17.54 34.47 15.05
CA LYS A 805 18.69 35.27 15.53
C LYS A 805 19.22 34.79 16.89
N LYS A 806 18.36 34.58 17.89
CA LYS A 806 18.73 34.06 19.21
C LYS A 806 19.36 32.66 19.16
N TYR A 807 18.81 31.77 18.33
CA TYR A 807 19.37 30.44 18.10
C TYR A 807 20.74 30.51 17.40
N LEU A 808 20.90 31.39 16.40
CA LEU A 808 22.19 31.59 15.73
C LEU A 808 23.24 32.23 16.63
N SER A 809 22.87 33.15 17.54
CA SER A 809 23.81 33.70 18.53
C SER A 809 24.17 32.69 19.63
N GLN A 810 23.23 31.88 20.11
CA GLN A 810 23.52 30.73 20.99
C GLN A 810 24.43 29.70 20.31
N LYS A 811 24.21 29.40 19.02
CA LYS A 811 25.05 28.50 18.23
C LYS A 811 26.46 29.06 18.02
N LYS A 812 26.61 30.39 17.84
CA LYS A 812 27.91 31.07 17.88
C LYS A 812 28.58 30.93 19.24
N LEU A 813 27.89 31.26 20.32
CA LEU A 813 28.39 31.13 21.70
C LEU A 813 28.89 29.71 22.01
N HIS A 814 28.15 28.67 21.61
CA HIS A 814 28.61 27.29 21.75
C HIS A 814 29.80 26.93 20.84
N SER A 815 29.92 27.52 19.65
CA SER A 815 31.12 27.35 18.82
C SER A 815 32.34 28.05 19.42
N GLU A 816 32.16 29.25 19.98
CA GLU A 816 33.20 30.05 20.65
C GLU A 816 33.66 29.38 21.95
N GLN A 817 32.74 28.80 22.72
CA GLN A 817 33.05 27.93 23.87
C GLN A 817 33.82 26.66 23.45
N ARG A 818 33.45 26.02 22.33
CA ARG A 818 34.21 24.87 21.79
C ARG A 818 35.62 25.26 21.34
N THR A 819 35.84 26.46 20.80
CA THR A 819 37.21 26.94 20.51
C THR A 819 37.99 27.31 21.77
N ARG A 820 37.33 27.82 22.82
CA ARG A 820 38.00 28.14 24.11
C ARG A 820 38.46 26.91 24.90
N LEU A 821 37.92 25.72 24.60
CA LEU A 821 38.38 24.44 25.15
C LEU A 821 39.43 23.73 24.28
N ARG A 822 40.06 24.44 23.33
CA ARG A 822 41.11 23.88 22.46
C ARG A 822 42.22 24.89 22.16
N GLY A 823 42.73 25.55 23.20
CA GLY A 823 43.85 26.48 23.11
C GLY A 823 45.08 25.95 23.85
N GLU A 824 45.96 25.24 23.14
CA GLU A 824 47.36 25.11 23.56
C GLU A 824 48.28 24.84 22.35
N GLN A 825 49.48 25.43 22.40
CA GLN A 825 50.62 25.34 21.47
C GLN A 825 50.65 26.20 20.17
N LEU A 826 51.48 27.26 20.23
CA LEU A 826 52.56 27.68 19.29
C LEU A 826 52.24 27.96 17.79
N GLU A 827 52.83 28.93 17.08
CA GLU A 827 53.45 30.25 17.39
C GLU A 827 53.49 31.09 16.05
N PRO A 828 54.29 32.17 15.75
CA PRO A 828 53.67 33.38 15.19
C PRO A 828 54.16 33.92 13.81
N LEU A 829 53.27 34.71 13.17
CA LEU A 829 53.53 35.81 12.19
C LEU A 829 54.14 35.43 10.81
N PRO A 830 54.18 36.35 9.79
CA PRO A 830 53.67 37.73 9.73
C PRO A 830 52.59 37.99 8.65
N GLN A 831 52.17 39.25 8.51
CA GLN A 831 51.29 39.74 7.45
C GLN A 831 52.05 40.00 6.13
N LEU A 832 51.37 39.88 4.98
CA LEU A 832 51.72 40.62 3.76
C LEU A 832 50.50 40.79 2.83
N SER A 833 50.51 41.85 2.02
CA SER A 833 49.44 42.22 1.10
C SER A 833 49.91 42.18 -0.35
N SER A 834 49.14 41.58 -1.27
CA SER A 834 49.22 41.86 -2.71
C SER A 834 48.04 41.28 -3.51
N ARG A 835 47.57 42.10 -4.47
CA ARG A 835 46.91 41.79 -5.76
C ARG A 835 46.47 40.34 -6.08
N PRO A 836 45.23 40.18 -6.60
CA PRO A 836 44.97 39.33 -7.76
C PRO A 836 45.23 40.12 -9.06
N HIS A 837 46.03 39.59 -9.98
CA HIS A 837 46.26 40.21 -11.29
C HIS A 837 45.87 39.26 -12.45
N PHE A 838 44.72 39.57 -13.03
CA PHE A 838 44.26 39.33 -14.41
C PHE A 838 44.90 38.19 -15.25
N THR A 839 44.11 37.15 -15.52
CA THR A 839 43.82 36.59 -16.86
C THR A 839 42.44 35.89 -16.78
N GLY A 840 41.62 35.77 -17.83
CA GLY A 840 41.67 36.40 -19.16
C GLY A 840 40.54 35.85 -20.04
N GLY A 841 39.67 36.73 -20.58
CA GLY A 841 38.49 36.34 -21.38
C GLY A 841 37.20 36.18 -20.55
N GLY A 842 36.10 36.89 -20.81
CA GLY A 842 35.91 38.06 -21.67
C GLY A 842 35.00 37.83 -22.87
N PHE A 843 33.70 38.10 -22.71
CA PHE A 843 32.83 38.69 -23.73
C PHE A 843 31.78 39.59 -23.05
N LYS A 844 31.18 40.51 -23.80
CA LYS A 844 30.39 41.63 -23.26
C LYS A 844 28.88 41.39 -23.26
N ILE A 845 28.19 42.15 -22.42
CA ILE A 845 26.79 42.54 -22.62
C ILE A 845 26.74 43.53 -23.79
N ASP A 846 25.80 43.35 -24.71
CA ASP A 846 25.30 44.41 -25.58
C ASP A 846 23.77 44.48 -25.48
N SER A 847 23.25 45.71 -25.39
CA SER A 847 21.80 45.98 -25.36
C SER A 847 21.48 47.32 -26.05
N PRO A 848 21.13 47.32 -27.34
CA PRO A 848 20.30 48.35 -27.92
C PRO A 848 18.84 48.12 -27.49
N GLY A 849 17.96 49.12 -27.49
CA GLY A 849 18.11 50.52 -27.87
C GLY A 849 16.74 51.05 -28.31
N ARG A 850 16.37 52.27 -27.91
CA ARG A 850 15.02 52.81 -28.20
C ARG A 850 14.79 53.01 -29.70
N ARG A 851 13.67 52.48 -30.20
CA ARG A 851 12.54 53.33 -30.59
C ARG A 851 11.25 52.79 -29.96
#